data_AF-A0A0R3R2L2-F1
#
_entry.id   AF-A0A0R3R2L2-F1
#
_cell.length_a   1.000
_cell.length_b   1.000
_cell.length_c   1.000
_cell.angle_alpha   90.00
_cell.angle_beta   90.00
_cell.angle_gamma   90.00
#
_symmetry.space_group_name_H-M   'P 1'
#
loop_
_entity.id
_entity.type
_entity.pdbx_description
1 polymer ?
#
loop_
_entity_poly.entity_id
_entity_poly.type
_entity_poly.pdbx_seq_one_letter_code
_entity_poly.pdbx_strand_id
1 'polypeptide(L)'
;MRVCIDLEVFVGLWYRVTGRDLDRKPKITRHPTLIDPPEPVVLAYDIEVTKLPLKFPDSSFDEIMMISYMVNGNGFLIINRQIISSDVDDFEYTPRPEYKGIFRVINLPDEKTVIKYFFDHIIRLRPTVFVTYNGDSFDWPFVEARAAVHNLNMQTEIGVSRNSSGEYRATNAVHLDAFKWVKRDSYLPVGSQNLKACTKAKLRYDPVELDPEQMCAMAKDEPQMLANYSVSDAVATYYLYIKYVHPFIFALCTIIPLGPDDVLRKGSGTLCEALLMVKAFQNNIIFPNKSLHYGTKYTTDGHVIESETYVGGHVEALESGVFRADIPEKFRIIPAAILDLKRDVRKTLSDSLIREFGVTMDEVIDFDRVVSKVETQLDDFIKRPLRLETPKIYHLDVGAMYPNIILTNRLQPSAVVTNEDCIACVYNSPEAKCQRTMRWEWRGEIMPASRGEYERILQQLENETFGKPPRAFHSLDYEQRVQIEAKRVKDFCKRAYGKTHITRNEYRYTTICERENAFYVDTVKSFRDRRYEYKAMLKASKAKAVLDEVSEDDIHALKTAQGRIVLYESLQLAHKCILNSFYGYVMRKGARWFSMEMAGIVCHTGANIITEARKLVERIGKPLELDTDGIWCLIPGTFPENITFTLNSSKRKTVLLLQHGRFLKGPQDFLHF
;
A
#
# COMPACT_ATOMS: atom_id res chain seq x y z
N MET A 1 -13.85 10.01 -14.18
CA MET A 1 -12.61 10.75 -13.88
C MET A 1 -12.66 12.22 -14.31
N ARG A 2 -12.65 12.57 -15.62
CA ARG A 2 -12.64 14.00 -16.05
C ARG A 2 -13.74 14.84 -15.39
N VAL A 3 -14.99 14.38 -15.49
CA VAL A 3 -16.14 15.04 -14.84
C VAL A 3 -15.96 15.17 -13.32
N CYS A 4 -15.42 14.13 -12.66
CA CYS A 4 -15.16 14.14 -11.21
C CYS A 4 -14.12 15.19 -10.81
N ILE A 5 -13.09 15.39 -11.64
CA ILE A 5 -12.05 16.41 -11.42
C ILE A 5 -12.64 17.80 -11.65
N ASP A 6 -13.24 18.04 -12.82
CA ASP A 6 -13.73 19.37 -13.21
C ASP A 6 -14.87 19.87 -12.31
N LEU A 7 -15.71 18.97 -11.79
CA LEU A 7 -16.83 19.31 -10.90
C LEU A 7 -16.53 19.08 -9.41
N GLU A 8 -15.32 18.60 -9.08
CA GLU A 8 -14.92 18.22 -7.71
C GLU A 8 -15.90 17.26 -7.01
N VAL A 9 -16.38 16.26 -7.75
CA VAL A 9 -17.32 15.24 -7.25
C VAL A 9 -16.61 13.91 -7.03
N PHE A 10 -16.61 13.47 -5.78
CA PHE A 10 -15.99 12.24 -5.27
C PHE A 10 -17.03 11.30 -4.64
N VAL A 11 -16.86 9.99 -4.83
CA VAL A 11 -17.74 8.98 -4.24
C VAL A 11 -17.50 8.87 -2.73
N GLY A 12 -18.55 8.57 -1.95
CA GLY A 12 -18.46 8.49 -0.49
C GLY A 12 -18.65 9.83 0.24
N LEU A 13 -18.88 10.92 -0.50
CA LEU A 13 -19.28 12.21 0.06
C LEU A 13 -20.79 12.45 -0.16
N TRP A 14 -21.38 13.24 0.73
CA TRP A 14 -22.78 13.66 0.64
C TRP A 14 -22.94 14.87 -0.28
N TYR A 15 -23.91 14.82 -1.18
CA TYR A 15 -24.24 15.92 -2.08
C TYR A 15 -25.75 16.19 -2.11
N ARG A 16 -26.11 17.47 -2.25
CA ARG A 16 -27.46 17.88 -2.65
C ARG A 16 -27.48 18.07 -4.16
N VAL A 17 -28.41 17.40 -4.83
CA VAL A 17 -28.62 17.48 -6.29
C VAL A 17 -29.90 18.26 -6.56
N THR A 18 -29.81 19.33 -7.37
CA THR A 18 -30.95 20.19 -7.72
C THR A 18 -31.07 20.36 -9.23
N GLY A 19 -32.31 20.44 -9.73
CA GLY A 19 -32.61 20.64 -11.15
C GLY A 19 -32.32 19.43 -12.03
N ARG A 20 -32.80 18.24 -11.64
CA ARG A 20 -32.75 17.03 -12.46
C ARG A 20 -33.82 17.14 -13.55
N ASP A 21 -33.47 17.73 -14.68
CA ASP A 21 -34.32 17.79 -15.87
C ASP A 21 -33.56 17.21 -17.07
N LEU A 22 -34.26 16.74 -18.11
CA LEU A 22 -33.65 16.06 -19.26
C LEU A 22 -32.68 16.98 -20.02
N ASP A 23 -32.98 18.28 -20.08
CA ASP A 23 -32.22 19.27 -20.86
C ASP A 23 -31.28 20.14 -20.03
N ARG A 24 -31.19 19.90 -18.71
CA ARG A 24 -30.40 20.76 -17.80
C ARG A 24 -29.40 19.96 -16.99
N LYS A 25 -28.14 20.41 -17.02
CA LYS A 25 -27.10 19.87 -16.13
C LYS A 25 -27.50 20.05 -14.66
N PRO A 26 -27.51 18.98 -13.85
CA PRO A 26 -27.88 19.09 -12.45
C PRO A 26 -26.82 19.89 -11.68
N LYS A 27 -27.26 20.73 -10.76
CA LYS A 27 -26.37 21.40 -9.82
C LYS A 27 -26.12 20.47 -8.63
N ILE A 28 -24.86 20.06 -8.47
CA ILE A 28 -24.38 19.16 -7.42
C ILE A 28 -23.58 20.00 -6.43
N THR A 29 -24.04 20.07 -5.17
CA THR A 29 -23.36 20.83 -4.11
C THR A 29 -23.05 19.93 -2.93
N ARG A 30 -21.80 19.90 -2.49
CA ARG A 30 -21.36 19.10 -1.34
C ARG A 30 -22.12 19.52 -0.08
N HIS A 31 -22.56 18.54 0.71
CA HIS A 31 -23.16 18.79 2.02
C HIS A 31 -22.08 19.22 3.01
N PRO A 32 -22.27 20.30 3.79
CA PRO A 32 -21.20 20.88 4.60
C PRO A 32 -20.82 20.04 5.83
N THR A 33 -21.77 19.30 6.42
CA THR A 33 -21.60 18.72 7.77
C THR A 33 -21.79 17.20 7.86
N LEU A 34 -22.33 16.54 6.84
CA LEU A 34 -22.58 15.10 6.90
C LEU A 34 -21.30 14.35 6.55
N ILE A 35 -20.82 13.56 7.51
CA ILE A 35 -19.57 12.80 7.41
C ILE A 35 -19.77 11.29 7.58
N ASP A 36 -20.84 10.88 8.26
CA ASP A 36 -21.12 9.48 8.51
C ASP A 36 -21.53 8.79 7.19
N PRO A 37 -20.92 7.63 6.86
CA PRO A 37 -21.22 6.94 5.62
C PRO A 37 -22.65 6.37 5.63
N PRO A 38 -23.33 6.28 4.47
CA PRO A 38 -24.60 5.58 4.38
C PRO A 38 -24.40 4.07 4.61
N GLU A 39 -25.47 3.35 4.97
CA GLU A 39 -25.48 1.88 5.06
C GLU A 39 -25.99 1.28 3.74
N PRO A 40 -25.12 0.86 2.81
CA PRO A 40 -25.56 0.20 1.58
C PRO A 40 -26.11 -1.20 1.85
N VAL A 41 -26.91 -1.72 0.92
CA VAL A 41 -27.20 -3.15 0.87
C VAL A 41 -25.99 -3.86 0.27
N VAL A 42 -25.35 -4.69 1.10
CA VAL A 42 -24.14 -5.45 0.77
C VAL A 42 -24.52 -6.92 0.67
N LEU A 43 -24.22 -7.53 -0.47
CA LEU A 43 -24.34 -8.96 -0.69
C LEU A 43 -22.93 -9.54 -0.91
N ALA A 44 -22.46 -10.34 0.04
CA ALA A 44 -21.22 -11.10 -0.10
C ALA A 44 -21.56 -12.56 -0.37
N TYR A 45 -21.01 -13.16 -1.42
CA TYR A 45 -21.30 -14.56 -1.75
C TYR A 45 -20.06 -15.35 -2.13
N ASP A 46 -20.21 -16.66 -2.03
CA ASP A 46 -19.26 -17.70 -2.39
C ASP A 46 -20.02 -18.90 -2.99
N ILE A 47 -19.36 -19.72 -3.81
CA ILE A 47 -19.96 -20.90 -4.46
C ILE A 47 -19.13 -22.15 -4.22
N GLU A 48 -19.83 -23.27 -4.05
CA GLU A 48 -19.22 -24.60 -4.06
C GLU A 48 -19.67 -25.36 -5.30
N VAL A 49 -18.71 -25.98 -5.99
CA VAL A 49 -18.94 -26.64 -7.28
C VAL A 49 -18.39 -28.06 -7.28
N THR A 50 -18.93 -28.91 -8.14
CA THR A 50 -18.33 -30.23 -8.37
C THR A 50 -16.97 -30.08 -9.03
N LYS A 51 -16.14 -31.11 -8.89
CA LYS A 51 -14.89 -31.23 -9.62
C LYS A 51 -14.51 -32.69 -9.85
N LEU A 52 -13.75 -32.92 -10.91
CA LEU A 52 -13.06 -34.19 -11.13
C LEU A 52 -11.85 -34.33 -10.19
N PRO A 53 -11.49 -35.56 -9.78
CA PRO A 53 -10.32 -35.80 -8.92
C PRO A 53 -9.04 -35.22 -9.51
N LEU A 54 -8.25 -34.54 -8.68
CA LEU A 54 -6.95 -33.93 -9.03
C LEU A 54 -7.00 -32.90 -10.18
N LYS A 55 -8.19 -32.42 -10.54
CA LYS A 55 -8.40 -31.36 -11.54
C LYS A 55 -9.07 -30.14 -10.93
N PHE A 56 -8.90 -29.00 -11.59
CA PHE A 56 -9.70 -27.81 -11.33
C PHE A 56 -11.13 -27.97 -11.87
N PRO A 57 -12.12 -27.31 -11.26
CA PRO A 57 -13.49 -27.28 -11.78
C PRO A 57 -13.56 -26.71 -13.19
N ASP A 58 -14.42 -27.29 -14.04
CA ASP A 58 -14.68 -26.83 -15.41
C ASP A 58 -16.17 -26.55 -15.59
N SER A 59 -16.51 -25.27 -15.72
CA SER A 59 -17.91 -24.81 -15.86
C SER A 59 -18.68 -25.40 -17.04
N SER A 60 -18.02 -26.02 -18.03
CA SER A 60 -18.69 -26.67 -19.16
C SER A 60 -19.44 -27.94 -18.76
N PHE A 61 -19.01 -28.65 -17.70
CA PHE A 61 -19.64 -29.89 -17.26
C PHE A 61 -19.78 -30.03 -15.74
N ASP A 62 -18.97 -29.35 -14.94
CA ASP A 62 -19.14 -29.31 -13.49
C ASP A 62 -20.33 -28.41 -13.11
N GLU A 63 -20.99 -28.74 -12.01
CA GLU A 63 -22.24 -28.12 -11.57
C GLU A 63 -22.08 -27.38 -10.23
N ILE A 64 -22.89 -26.36 -10.00
CA ILE A 64 -22.97 -25.65 -8.72
C ILE A 64 -23.71 -26.53 -7.71
N MET A 65 -23.03 -26.82 -6.59
CA MET A 65 -23.58 -27.57 -5.46
C MET A 65 -24.28 -26.65 -4.47
N MET A 66 -23.64 -25.51 -4.15
CA MET A 66 -24.15 -24.56 -3.17
C MET A 66 -23.80 -23.12 -3.55
N ILE A 67 -24.66 -22.19 -3.13
CA ILE A 67 -24.37 -20.76 -3.14
C ILE A 67 -24.64 -20.23 -1.74
N SER A 68 -23.58 -19.85 -1.02
CA SER A 68 -23.66 -19.24 0.29
C SER A 68 -23.50 -17.73 0.16
N TYR A 69 -24.33 -16.95 0.86
CA TYR A 69 -24.23 -15.50 0.83
C TYR A 69 -24.75 -14.84 2.10
N MET A 70 -24.21 -13.67 2.40
CA MET A 70 -24.66 -12.80 3.48
C MET A 70 -25.17 -11.48 2.93
N VAL A 71 -26.28 -11.01 3.50
CA VAL A 71 -26.92 -9.73 3.17
C VAL A 71 -27.10 -8.92 4.43
N ASN A 72 -26.31 -7.86 4.59
CA ASN A 72 -26.31 -6.99 5.77
C ASN A 72 -26.29 -7.76 7.12
N GLY A 73 -25.57 -8.88 7.16
CA GLY A 73 -25.40 -9.73 8.36
C GLY A 73 -26.35 -10.92 8.45
N ASN A 74 -27.35 -11.04 7.56
CA ASN A 74 -28.21 -12.22 7.49
C ASN A 74 -27.67 -13.21 6.47
N GLY A 75 -27.47 -14.47 6.86
CA GLY A 75 -26.95 -15.53 6.01
C GLY A 75 -28.05 -16.26 5.25
N PHE A 76 -27.72 -16.69 4.03
CA PHE A 76 -28.53 -17.56 3.20
C PHE A 76 -27.65 -18.62 2.55
N LEU A 77 -28.18 -19.83 2.42
CA LEU A 77 -27.52 -20.92 1.73
C LEU A 77 -28.51 -21.57 0.77
N ILE A 78 -28.19 -21.58 -0.52
CA ILE A 78 -29.00 -22.27 -1.53
C ILE A 78 -28.30 -23.59 -1.86
N ILE A 79 -29.05 -24.69 -1.86
CA ILE A 79 -28.52 -26.05 -2.03
C ILE A 79 -29.11 -26.71 -3.27
N ASN A 80 -28.24 -27.33 -4.08
CA ASN A 80 -28.63 -28.20 -5.19
C ASN A 80 -28.84 -29.65 -4.72
N ARG A 81 -30.09 -30.10 -4.61
CA ARG A 81 -30.47 -31.45 -4.19
C ARG A 81 -30.21 -32.55 -5.23
N GLN A 82 -29.81 -32.19 -6.47
CA GLN A 82 -29.28 -33.19 -7.42
C GLN A 82 -27.96 -33.79 -6.96
N ILE A 83 -27.15 -33.01 -6.22
CA ILE A 83 -25.78 -33.37 -5.86
C ILE A 83 -25.66 -33.66 -4.37
N ILE A 84 -26.23 -32.78 -3.54
CA ILE A 84 -26.28 -32.99 -2.10
C ILE A 84 -27.24 -34.15 -1.81
N SER A 85 -26.95 -35.03 -0.86
CA SER A 85 -27.75 -36.26 -0.62
C SER A 85 -28.98 -36.06 0.26
N SER A 86 -28.93 -35.19 1.27
CA SER A 86 -30.06 -34.86 2.15
C SER A 86 -30.38 -33.37 2.18
N ASP A 87 -31.61 -33.03 2.62
CA ASP A 87 -31.94 -31.66 2.98
C ASP A 87 -31.06 -31.21 4.15
N VAL A 88 -30.72 -29.92 4.16
CA VAL A 88 -29.98 -29.26 5.26
C VAL A 88 -30.93 -28.27 5.92
N ASP A 89 -30.97 -28.29 7.25
CA ASP A 89 -31.81 -27.41 8.07
C ASP A 89 -31.16 -26.04 8.30
N ASP A 90 -31.96 -25.04 8.69
CA ASP A 90 -31.47 -23.73 9.13
C ASP A 90 -30.50 -23.89 10.31
N PHE A 91 -29.37 -23.18 10.28
CA PHE A 91 -28.33 -23.30 11.31
C PHE A 91 -27.57 -22.00 11.54
N GLU A 92 -26.78 -21.98 12.62
CA GLU A 92 -25.93 -20.85 12.99
C GLU A 92 -24.45 -21.23 12.87
N TYR A 93 -23.69 -20.40 12.18
CA TYR A 93 -22.23 -20.40 12.15
C TYR A 93 -21.72 -19.06 12.67
N THR A 94 -21.37 -19.03 13.96
CA THR A 94 -20.87 -17.83 14.66
C THR A 94 -19.48 -18.12 15.22
N PRO A 95 -18.39 -17.91 14.44
CA PRO A 95 -17.03 -18.22 14.89
C PRO A 95 -16.56 -17.33 16.03
N ARG A 96 -17.14 -16.13 16.17
CA ARG A 96 -16.94 -15.21 17.30
C ARG A 96 -18.23 -14.43 17.55
N PRO A 97 -18.47 -13.91 18.77
CA PRO A 97 -19.67 -13.11 19.07
C PRO A 97 -19.86 -11.89 18.16
N GLU A 98 -18.77 -11.29 17.68
CA GLU A 98 -18.80 -10.17 16.72
C GLU A 98 -19.12 -10.58 15.26
N TYR A 99 -19.10 -11.88 14.94
CA TYR A 99 -19.27 -12.45 13.60
C TYR A 99 -20.46 -13.40 13.57
N LYS A 100 -21.66 -12.86 13.77
CA LYS A 100 -22.89 -13.66 13.75
C LYS A 100 -23.24 -14.10 12.34
N GLY A 101 -23.42 -15.40 12.14
CA GLY A 101 -23.86 -15.97 10.87
C GLY A 101 -25.07 -16.86 11.07
N ILE A 102 -26.27 -16.27 11.06
CA ILE A 102 -27.52 -17.05 11.10
C ILE A 102 -27.94 -17.32 9.66
N PHE A 103 -28.03 -18.59 9.29
CA PHE A 103 -28.27 -19.01 7.90
C PHE A 103 -29.65 -19.61 7.73
N ARG A 104 -30.41 -19.02 6.80
CA ARG A 104 -31.61 -19.65 6.23
C ARG A 104 -31.21 -20.49 5.03
N VAL A 105 -31.59 -21.76 5.04
CA VAL A 105 -31.25 -22.73 4.00
C VAL A 105 -32.42 -22.92 3.06
N ILE A 106 -32.12 -22.98 1.76
CA ILE A 106 -33.10 -23.19 0.69
C ILE A 106 -32.66 -24.39 -0.14
N ASN A 107 -33.28 -25.54 0.15
CA ASN A 107 -33.08 -26.79 -0.57
C ASN A 107 -33.88 -26.77 -1.89
N LEU A 108 -33.21 -26.82 -3.04
CA LEU A 108 -33.83 -26.74 -4.37
C LEU A 108 -33.55 -27.99 -5.21
N PRO A 109 -34.48 -28.39 -6.08
CA PRO A 109 -34.43 -29.68 -6.74
C PRO A 109 -33.29 -29.82 -7.75
N ASP A 110 -32.83 -28.74 -8.39
CA ASP A 110 -31.83 -28.80 -9.47
C ASP A 110 -30.99 -27.52 -9.59
N GLU A 111 -29.88 -27.58 -10.35
CA GLU A 111 -28.98 -26.43 -10.55
C GLU A 111 -29.70 -25.21 -11.17
N LYS A 112 -30.64 -25.44 -12.10
CA LYS A 112 -31.37 -24.36 -12.77
C LYS A 112 -32.19 -23.54 -11.77
N THR A 113 -32.89 -24.20 -10.87
CA THR A 113 -33.70 -23.57 -9.83
C THR A 113 -32.82 -22.86 -8.79
N VAL A 114 -31.64 -23.40 -8.47
CA VAL A 114 -30.61 -22.73 -7.65
C VAL A 114 -30.21 -21.38 -8.24
N ILE A 115 -29.78 -21.36 -9.50
CA ILE A 115 -29.33 -20.13 -10.18
C ILE A 115 -30.49 -19.14 -10.29
N LYS A 116 -31.69 -19.61 -10.68
CA LYS A 116 -32.86 -18.74 -10.82
C LYS A 116 -33.27 -18.11 -9.48
N TYR A 117 -33.28 -18.90 -8.40
CA TYR A 117 -33.57 -18.37 -7.05
C TYR A 117 -32.55 -17.31 -6.63
N PHE A 118 -31.25 -17.56 -6.87
CA PHE A 118 -30.21 -16.59 -6.56
C PHE A 118 -30.43 -15.26 -7.30
N PHE A 119 -30.70 -15.30 -8.61
CA PHE A 119 -30.99 -14.10 -9.39
C PHE A 119 -32.26 -13.39 -8.93
N ASP A 120 -33.35 -14.13 -8.68
CA ASP A 120 -34.61 -13.56 -8.19
C ASP A 120 -34.41 -12.90 -6.81
N HIS A 121 -33.58 -13.48 -5.94
CA HIS A 121 -33.29 -12.90 -4.64
C HIS A 121 -32.44 -11.63 -4.76
N ILE A 122 -31.45 -11.59 -5.65
CA ILE A 122 -30.69 -10.37 -5.97
C ILE A 122 -31.62 -9.25 -6.42
N ILE A 123 -32.57 -9.53 -7.33
CA ILE A 123 -33.53 -8.54 -7.84
C ILE A 123 -34.42 -7.99 -6.72
N ARG A 124 -34.84 -8.84 -5.77
CA ARG A 124 -35.65 -8.43 -4.61
C ARG A 124 -34.86 -7.57 -3.63
N LEU A 125 -33.63 -7.97 -3.32
CA LEU A 125 -32.77 -7.32 -2.33
C LEU A 125 -32.16 -6.00 -2.83
N ARG A 126 -31.96 -5.88 -4.16
CA ARG A 126 -31.35 -4.72 -4.82
C ARG A 126 -30.02 -4.32 -4.17
N PRO A 127 -29.04 -5.24 -4.08
CA PRO A 127 -27.74 -4.92 -3.50
C PRO A 127 -27.06 -3.82 -4.31
N THR A 128 -26.49 -2.86 -3.59
CA THR A 128 -25.66 -1.79 -4.18
C THR A 128 -24.19 -2.16 -4.20
N VAL A 129 -23.81 -3.19 -3.44
CA VAL A 129 -22.45 -3.72 -3.38
C VAL A 129 -22.49 -5.24 -3.41
N PHE A 130 -21.84 -5.81 -4.41
CA PHE A 130 -21.48 -7.23 -4.45
C PHE A 130 -20.07 -7.43 -3.91
N VAL A 131 -19.85 -8.50 -3.16
CA VAL A 131 -18.55 -8.85 -2.58
C VAL A 131 -18.30 -10.33 -2.81
N THR A 132 -17.08 -10.66 -3.19
CA THR A 132 -16.60 -12.04 -3.36
C THR A 132 -15.14 -12.12 -2.90
N TYR A 133 -14.59 -13.33 -2.79
CA TYR A 133 -13.17 -13.54 -2.67
C TYR A 133 -12.63 -14.24 -3.93
N ASN A 134 -11.93 -13.50 -4.80
CA ASN A 134 -11.46 -13.98 -6.12
C ASN A 134 -12.58 -14.26 -7.14
N GLY A 135 -13.76 -13.66 -6.95
CA GLY A 135 -14.93 -13.89 -7.80
C GLY A 135 -14.81 -13.39 -9.24
N ASP A 136 -13.94 -12.42 -9.53
CA ASP A 136 -13.64 -12.02 -10.91
C ASP A 136 -13.04 -13.18 -11.73
N SER A 137 -12.29 -14.06 -11.07
CA SER A 137 -11.54 -15.16 -11.71
C SER A 137 -12.24 -16.51 -11.64
N PHE A 138 -13.20 -16.69 -10.73
CA PHE A 138 -13.82 -17.99 -10.47
C PHE A 138 -15.35 -17.90 -10.37
N ASP A 139 -15.88 -17.32 -9.29
CA ASP A 139 -17.31 -17.37 -8.95
C ASP A 139 -18.23 -16.81 -10.04
N TRP A 140 -17.99 -15.57 -10.49
CA TRP A 140 -18.82 -14.95 -11.52
C TRP A 140 -18.72 -15.67 -12.87
N PRO A 141 -17.52 -16.00 -13.42
CA PRO A 141 -17.43 -16.78 -14.64
C PRO A 141 -18.14 -18.13 -14.55
N PHE A 142 -18.06 -18.81 -13.40
CA PHE A 142 -18.71 -20.10 -13.23
C PHE A 142 -20.23 -19.93 -13.24
N VAL A 143 -20.78 -18.99 -12.47
CA VAL A 143 -22.23 -18.71 -12.44
C VAL A 143 -22.73 -18.27 -13.83
N GLU A 144 -21.99 -17.41 -14.55
CA GLU A 144 -22.36 -16.98 -15.90
C GLU A 144 -22.45 -18.16 -16.88
N ALA A 145 -21.42 -19.02 -16.90
CA ALA A 145 -21.36 -20.17 -17.78
C ALA A 145 -22.46 -21.19 -17.47
N ARG A 146 -22.71 -21.51 -16.19
CA ARG A 146 -23.78 -22.42 -15.78
C ARG A 146 -25.17 -21.85 -16.04
N ALA A 147 -25.36 -20.55 -15.83
CA ALA A 147 -26.61 -19.88 -16.20
C ALA A 147 -26.90 -20.01 -17.70
N ALA A 148 -25.87 -19.86 -18.55
CA ALA A 148 -26.01 -19.98 -20.00
C ALA A 148 -26.41 -21.39 -20.44
N VAL A 149 -25.89 -22.46 -19.81
CA VAL A 149 -26.31 -23.85 -20.04
C VAL A 149 -27.82 -24.03 -19.82
N HIS A 150 -28.37 -23.31 -18.85
CA HIS A 150 -29.81 -23.34 -18.50
C HIS A 150 -30.65 -22.29 -19.23
N ASN A 151 -30.10 -21.64 -20.27
CA ASN A 151 -30.73 -20.56 -21.05
C ASN A 151 -31.08 -19.31 -20.22
N LEU A 152 -30.32 -19.02 -19.17
CA LEU A 152 -30.42 -17.80 -18.38
C LEU A 152 -29.28 -16.84 -18.76
N ASN A 153 -29.63 -15.58 -19.06
CA ASN A 153 -28.64 -14.55 -19.40
C ASN A 153 -28.36 -13.68 -18.18
N MET A 154 -27.21 -13.88 -17.53
CA MET A 154 -26.84 -13.18 -16.29
C MET A 154 -26.87 -11.65 -16.41
N GLN A 155 -26.43 -11.10 -17.54
CA GLN A 155 -26.46 -9.65 -17.79
C GLN A 155 -27.89 -9.10 -17.83
N THR A 156 -28.82 -9.83 -18.44
CA THR A 156 -30.22 -9.40 -18.57
C THR A 156 -30.97 -9.60 -17.24
N GLU A 157 -30.69 -10.68 -16.52
CA GLU A 157 -31.38 -11.01 -15.27
C GLU A 157 -30.96 -10.09 -14.12
N ILE A 158 -29.65 -9.87 -13.92
CA ILE A 158 -29.13 -9.13 -12.74
C ILE A 158 -28.22 -7.95 -13.09
N GLY A 159 -27.98 -7.67 -14.36
CA GLY A 159 -27.16 -6.53 -14.79
C GLY A 159 -25.65 -6.72 -14.61
N VAL A 160 -25.19 -7.90 -14.19
CA VAL A 160 -23.77 -8.23 -14.01
C VAL A 160 -23.22 -8.83 -15.29
N SER A 161 -22.08 -8.31 -15.78
CA SER A 161 -21.44 -8.80 -16.99
C SER A 161 -19.93 -8.59 -16.97
N ARG A 162 -19.22 -9.37 -17.78
CA ARG A 162 -17.77 -9.29 -17.93
C ARG A 162 -17.35 -8.12 -18.82
N ASN A 163 -16.40 -7.31 -18.35
CA ASN A 163 -15.82 -6.23 -19.14
C ASN A 163 -14.63 -6.71 -20.00
N SER A 164 -14.07 -5.82 -20.82
CA SER A 164 -12.92 -6.11 -21.69
C SER A 164 -11.63 -6.48 -20.93
N SER A 165 -11.53 -6.13 -19.65
CA SER A 165 -10.42 -6.50 -18.77
C SER A 165 -10.65 -7.83 -18.05
N GLY A 166 -11.77 -8.50 -18.35
CA GLY A 166 -12.14 -9.78 -17.78
C GLY A 166 -12.76 -9.70 -16.38
N GLU A 167 -13.11 -8.51 -15.90
CA GLU A 167 -13.69 -8.23 -14.57
C GLU A 167 -15.22 -8.17 -14.66
N TYR A 168 -15.92 -8.67 -13.64
CA TYR A 168 -17.38 -8.60 -13.58
C TYR A 168 -17.83 -7.30 -12.92
N ARG A 169 -18.73 -6.58 -13.59
CA ARG A 169 -19.27 -5.30 -13.13
C ARG A 169 -20.78 -5.23 -13.36
N ALA A 170 -21.44 -4.38 -12.56
CA ALA A 170 -22.83 -4.02 -12.74
C ALA A 170 -22.97 -2.50 -12.98
N THR A 171 -24.11 -2.07 -13.52
CA THR A 171 -24.40 -0.65 -13.80
C THR A 171 -24.92 0.10 -12.57
N ASN A 172 -25.70 -0.56 -11.73
CA ASN A 172 -26.36 -0.01 -10.54
C ASN A 172 -25.73 -0.47 -9.22
N ALA A 173 -24.70 -1.32 -9.27
CA ALA A 173 -24.00 -1.85 -8.12
C ALA A 173 -22.49 -1.93 -8.41
N VAL A 174 -21.68 -1.86 -7.36
CA VAL A 174 -20.23 -2.06 -7.45
C VAL A 174 -19.89 -3.49 -7.07
N HIS A 175 -18.86 -4.07 -7.70
CA HIS A 175 -18.38 -5.40 -7.35
C HIS A 175 -16.99 -5.29 -6.70
N LEU A 176 -16.94 -5.51 -5.39
CA LEU A 176 -15.73 -5.40 -4.59
C LEU A 176 -15.16 -6.79 -4.27
N ASP A 177 -14.32 -7.30 -5.19
CA ASP A 177 -13.53 -8.50 -4.99
C ASP A 177 -12.45 -8.28 -3.91
N ALA A 178 -12.71 -8.81 -2.72
CA ALA A 178 -11.85 -8.64 -1.54
C ALA A 178 -10.42 -9.14 -1.78
N PHE A 179 -10.22 -10.10 -2.69
CA PHE A 179 -8.89 -10.62 -3.00
C PHE A 179 -7.99 -9.55 -3.65
N LYS A 180 -8.55 -8.59 -4.37
CA LYS A 180 -7.78 -7.45 -4.93
C LYS A 180 -7.23 -6.57 -3.81
N TRP A 181 -8.01 -6.32 -2.76
CA TRP A 181 -7.55 -5.61 -1.57
C TRP A 181 -6.50 -6.43 -0.83
N VAL A 182 -6.69 -7.76 -0.70
CA VAL A 182 -5.71 -8.64 -0.06
C VAL A 182 -4.35 -8.55 -0.75
N LYS A 183 -4.33 -8.62 -2.07
CA LYS A 183 -3.08 -8.51 -2.85
C LYS A 183 -2.38 -7.15 -2.71
N ARG A 184 -3.14 -6.06 -2.66
CA ARG A 184 -2.57 -4.70 -2.75
C ARG A 184 -2.31 -4.06 -1.39
N ASP A 185 -3.25 -4.19 -0.46
CA ASP A 185 -3.33 -3.32 0.73
C ASP A 185 -3.27 -4.10 2.07
N SER A 186 -3.34 -5.44 2.06
CA SER A 186 -3.36 -6.20 3.32
C SER A 186 -2.00 -6.31 4.01
N TYR A 187 -0.90 -6.07 3.29
CA TYR A 187 0.48 -6.37 3.72
C TYR A 187 0.73 -7.85 4.07
N LEU A 188 -0.12 -8.77 3.60
CA LEU A 188 0.11 -10.20 3.77
C LEU A 188 1.11 -10.73 2.74
N PRO A 189 2.03 -11.62 3.13
CA PRO A 189 2.93 -12.29 2.19
C PRO A 189 2.11 -13.15 1.21
N VAL A 190 2.63 -13.35 0.00
CA VAL A 190 1.91 -14.04 -1.09
C VAL A 190 1.37 -15.41 -0.67
N GLY A 191 2.14 -16.18 0.11
CA GLY A 191 1.73 -17.49 0.62
C GLY A 191 0.55 -17.46 1.61
N SER A 192 0.19 -16.30 2.16
CA SER A 192 -0.90 -16.12 3.12
C SER A 192 -2.08 -15.31 2.57
N GLN A 193 -2.20 -15.23 1.23
CA GLN A 193 -3.27 -14.49 0.55
C GLN A 193 -4.48 -15.35 0.18
N ASN A 194 -4.55 -16.62 0.56
CA ASN A 194 -5.80 -17.39 0.46
C ASN A 194 -6.79 -16.95 1.55
N LEU A 195 -8.08 -17.22 1.35
CA LEU A 195 -9.15 -16.76 2.24
C LEU A 195 -8.93 -17.23 3.69
N LYS A 196 -8.52 -18.48 3.89
CA LYS A 196 -8.28 -19.09 5.21
C LYS A 196 -7.19 -18.36 5.99
N ALA A 197 -5.99 -18.23 5.40
CA ALA A 197 -4.86 -17.53 6.00
C ALA A 197 -5.17 -16.04 6.20
N CYS A 198 -5.89 -15.41 5.27
CA CYS A 198 -6.34 -14.02 5.41
C CYS A 198 -7.29 -13.86 6.60
N THR A 199 -8.26 -14.76 6.75
CA THR A 199 -9.23 -14.79 7.86
C THR A 199 -8.53 -14.96 9.20
N LYS A 200 -7.59 -15.91 9.30
CA LYS A 200 -6.77 -16.09 10.50
C LYS A 200 -5.97 -14.83 10.85
N ALA A 201 -5.33 -14.20 9.87
CA ALA A 201 -4.50 -13.03 10.11
C ALA A 201 -5.31 -11.75 10.41
N LYS A 202 -6.47 -11.57 9.76
CA LYS A 202 -7.26 -10.33 9.82
C LYS A 202 -8.46 -10.42 10.75
N LEU A 203 -9.23 -11.50 10.69
CA LEU A 203 -10.43 -11.69 11.52
C LEU A 203 -10.12 -12.42 12.84
N ARG A 204 -8.92 -13.01 12.97
CA ARG A 204 -8.38 -13.64 14.18
C ARG A 204 -9.13 -14.89 14.64
N TYR A 205 -9.76 -15.63 13.73
CA TYR A 205 -10.28 -16.97 14.02
C TYR A 205 -9.84 -17.93 12.93
N ASP A 206 -9.86 -19.22 13.23
CA ASP A 206 -9.58 -20.28 12.27
C ASP A 206 -10.90 -20.68 11.58
N PRO A 207 -11.07 -20.39 10.27
CA PRO A 207 -12.26 -20.81 9.53
C PRO A 207 -12.26 -22.33 9.32
N VAL A 208 -13.40 -22.87 8.90
CA VAL A 208 -13.51 -24.32 8.62
C VAL A 208 -12.56 -24.67 7.47
N GLU A 209 -11.71 -25.67 7.68
CA GLU A 209 -10.81 -26.15 6.64
C GLU A 209 -11.30 -27.48 6.08
N LEU A 210 -11.55 -27.48 4.77
CA LEU A 210 -11.79 -28.68 4.00
C LEU A 210 -10.76 -28.86 2.88
N ASP A 211 -10.39 -30.12 2.61
CA ASP A 211 -9.64 -30.51 1.42
C ASP A 211 -10.57 -30.49 0.19
N PRO A 212 -10.26 -29.71 -0.87
CA PRO A 212 -11.08 -29.67 -2.08
C PRO A 212 -11.34 -31.04 -2.74
N GLU A 213 -10.48 -32.04 -2.54
CA GLU A 213 -10.70 -33.39 -3.08
C GLU A 213 -11.79 -34.17 -2.33
N GLN A 214 -12.15 -33.76 -1.11
CA GLN A 214 -13.18 -34.41 -0.30
C GLN A 214 -14.58 -33.82 -0.52
N MET A 215 -14.68 -32.62 -1.11
CA MET A 215 -15.96 -31.89 -1.31
C MET A 215 -17.04 -32.75 -1.98
N CYS A 216 -16.73 -33.39 -3.12
CA CYS A 216 -17.70 -34.19 -3.87
C CYS A 216 -18.14 -35.46 -3.14
N ALA A 217 -17.27 -36.04 -2.30
CA ALA A 217 -17.62 -37.19 -1.47
C ALA A 217 -18.53 -36.76 -0.31
N MET A 218 -18.17 -35.67 0.37
CA MET A 218 -18.95 -35.11 1.48
C MET A 218 -20.32 -34.59 1.04
N ALA A 219 -20.48 -34.15 -0.20
CA ALA A 219 -21.79 -33.83 -0.75
C ALA A 219 -22.80 -34.99 -0.60
N LYS A 220 -22.30 -36.24 -0.64
CA LYS A 220 -23.11 -37.46 -0.48
C LYS A 220 -23.09 -37.98 0.95
N ASP A 221 -21.93 -38.02 1.57
CA ASP A 221 -21.75 -38.72 2.84
C ASP A 221 -22.01 -37.80 4.05
N GLU A 222 -21.66 -36.52 3.96
CA GLU A 222 -21.68 -35.56 5.09
C GLU A 222 -22.17 -34.15 4.67
N PRO A 223 -23.41 -34.03 4.13
CA PRO A 223 -23.91 -32.79 3.53
C PRO A 223 -23.97 -31.61 4.50
N GLN A 224 -24.28 -31.85 5.78
CA GLN A 224 -24.30 -30.81 6.82
C GLN A 224 -22.90 -30.22 7.08
N MET A 225 -21.85 -31.05 7.03
CA MET A 225 -20.48 -30.59 7.25
C MET A 225 -19.99 -29.76 6.06
N LEU A 226 -20.34 -30.16 4.83
CA LEU A 226 -20.05 -29.36 3.63
C LEU A 226 -20.81 -28.02 3.64
N ALA A 227 -22.07 -28.01 4.12
CA ALA A 227 -22.82 -26.78 4.31
C ALA A 227 -22.16 -25.82 5.32
N ASN A 228 -21.63 -26.33 6.44
CA ASN A 228 -20.86 -25.54 7.41
C ASN A 228 -19.60 -24.91 6.78
N TYR A 229 -18.92 -25.64 5.90
CA TYR A 229 -17.77 -25.13 5.15
C TYR A 229 -18.18 -24.01 4.20
N SER A 230 -19.21 -24.22 3.36
CA SER A 230 -19.69 -23.22 2.41
C SER A 230 -20.11 -21.92 3.10
N VAL A 231 -20.83 -21.98 4.22
CA VAL A 231 -21.21 -20.76 4.95
C VAL A 231 -20.04 -20.09 5.67
N SER A 232 -19.03 -20.87 6.09
CA SER A 232 -17.81 -20.33 6.70
C SER A 232 -17.11 -19.36 5.76
N ASP A 233 -17.04 -19.68 4.47
CA ASP A 233 -16.38 -18.83 3.46
C ASP A 233 -17.21 -17.57 3.15
N ALA A 234 -18.54 -17.65 3.12
CA ALA A 234 -19.41 -16.47 3.04
C ALA A 234 -19.28 -15.54 4.27
N VAL A 235 -19.23 -16.10 5.49
CA VAL A 235 -19.02 -15.34 6.73
C VAL A 235 -17.66 -14.66 6.72
N ALA A 236 -16.60 -15.38 6.38
CA ALA A 236 -15.26 -14.84 6.27
C ALA A 236 -15.19 -13.69 5.27
N THR A 237 -15.75 -13.88 4.07
CA THR A 237 -15.77 -12.89 2.99
C THR A 237 -16.56 -11.63 3.39
N TYR A 238 -17.75 -11.80 3.96
CA TYR A 238 -18.59 -10.69 4.40
C TYR A 238 -17.91 -9.85 5.49
N TYR A 239 -17.39 -10.48 6.55
CA TYR A 239 -16.78 -9.75 7.66
C TYR A 239 -15.40 -9.18 7.33
N LEU A 240 -14.62 -9.85 6.46
CA LEU A 240 -13.39 -9.28 5.91
C LEU A 240 -13.71 -7.98 5.16
N TYR A 241 -14.76 -8.00 4.35
CA TYR A 241 -15.20 -6.81 3.63
C TYR A 241 -15.68 -5.70 4.56
N ILE A 242 -16.64 -5.97 5.45
CA ILE A 242 -17.22 -4.93 6.33
C ILE A 242 -16.17 -4.32 7.26
N LYS A 243 -15.25 -5.12 7.81
CA LYS A 243 -14.23 -4.60 8.75
C LYS A 243 -13.07 -3.90 8.06
N TYR A 244 -12.63 -4.38 6.90
CA TYR A 244 -11.38 -3.92 6.29
C TYR A 244 -11.57 -3.23 4.94
N VAL A 245 -12.26 -3.88 3.99
CA VAL A 245 -12.32 -3.42 2.60
C VAL A 245 -13.26 -2.23 2.44
N HIS A 246 -14.49 -2.33 2.97
CA HIS A 246 -15.51 -1.30 2.85
C HIS A 246 -15.02 0.08 3.33
N PRO A 247 -14.64 0.25 4.61
CA PRO A 247 -14.31 1.58 5.10
C PRO A 247 -13.02 2.11 4.46
N PHE A 248 -12.09 1.24 4.07
CA PHE A 248 -10.85 1.64 3.39
C PHE A 248 -11.08 2.14 1.95
N ILE A 249 -11.82 1.39 1.13
CA ILE A 249 -12.07 1.73 -0.28
C ILE A 249 -12.95 2.98 -0.38
N PHE A 250 -14.01 3.06 0.41
CA PHE A 250 -14.88 4.24 0.40
C PHE A 250 -14.17 5.48 0.99
N ALA A 251 -13.27 5.33 1.97
CA ALA A 251 -12.41 6.42 2.43
C ALA A 251 -11.50 6.94 1.30
N LEU A 252 -10.87 6.05 0.52
CA LEU A 252 -10.07 6.45 -0.65
C LEU A 252 -10.93 7.14 -1.71
N CYS A 253 -12.16 6.68 -1.94
CA CYS A 253 -13.08 7.30 -2.90
C CYS A 253 -13.39 8.78 -2.59
N THR A 254 -13.31 9.20 -1.31
CA THR A 254 -13.56 10.60 -0.92
C THR A 254 -12.52 11.60 -1.43
N ILE A 255 -11.37 11.11 -1.87
CA ILE A 255 -10.22 11.92 -2.33
C ILE A 255 -9.75 11.55 -3.75
N ILE A 256 -10.03 10.33 -4.21
CA ILE A 256 -9.64 9.85 -5.54
C ILE A 256 -10.83 10.03 -6.51
N PRO A 257 -10.65 10.64 -7.70
CA PRO A 257 -11.73 10.91 -8.66
C PRO A 257 -12.13 9.66 -9.48
N LEU A 258 -12.32 8.51 -8.81
CA LEU A 258 -12.65 7.21 -9.36
C LEU A 258 -13.75 6.53 -8.53
N GLY A 259 -14.48 5.60 -9.16
CA GLY A 259 -15.48 4.78 -8.46
C GLY A 259 -14.84 3.65 -7.63
N PRO A 260 -15.58 3.02 -6.69
CA PRO A 260 -15.06 1.98 -5.79
C PRO A 260 -14.41 0.80 -6.52
N ASP A 261 -15.00 0.34 -7.64
CA ASP A 261 -14.44 -0.74 -8.45
C ASP A 261 -13.02 -0.43 -8.95
N ASP A 262 -12.82 0.80 -9.44
CA ASP A 262 -11.53 1.25 -9.98
C ASP A 262 -10.55 1.56 -8.84
N VAL A 263 -11.03 2.11 -7.73
CA VAL A 263 -10.20 2.37 -6.54
C VAL A 263 -9.70 1.07 -5.91
N LEU A 264 -10.48 -0.01 -5.96
CA LEU A 264 -10.05 -1.32 -5.50
C LEU A 264 -9.06 -2.00 -6.46
N ARG A 265 -9.29 -1.90 -7.78
CA ARG A 265 -8.55 -2.70 -8.78
C ARG A 265 -7.29 -2.03 -9.31
N LYS A 266 -7.24 -0.70 -9.39
CA LYS A 266 -6.06 0.00 -9.97
C LYS A 266 -4.87 0.00 -9.02
N GLY A 267 -3.66 -0.11 -9.55
CA GLY A 267 -2.44 -0.02 -8.74
C GLY A 267 -2.33 1.34 -8.02
N SER A 268 -1.71 1.36 -6.85
CA SER A 268 -1.61 2.54 -5.99
C SER A 268 -0.97 3.75 -6.67
N GLY A 269 0.02 3.54 -7.56
CA GLY A 269 0.59 4.60 -8.38
C GLY A 269 -0.41 5.26 -9.34
N THR A 270 -1.44 4.53 -9.80
CA THR A 270 -2.51 5.12 -10.62
C THR A 270 -3.47 5.95 -9.76
N LEU A 271 -3.71 5.53 -8.51
CA LEU A 271 -4.49 6.34 -7.56
C LEU A 271 -3.75 7.63 -7.22
N CYS A 272 -2.43 7.55 -7.01
CA CYS A 272 -1.55 8.71 -6.84
C CYS A 272 -1.60 9.65 -8.06
N GLU A 273 -1.52 9.13 -9.29
CA GLU A 273 -1.68 9.94 -10.51
C GLU A 273 -3.03 10.68 -10.55
N ALA A 274 -4.12 9.97 -10.27
CA ALA A 274 -5.46 10.55 -10.29
C ALA A 274 -5.61 11.69 -9.26
N LEU A 275 -5.00 11.53 -8.08
CA LEU A 275 -4.94 12.57 -7.07
C LEU A 275 -4.11 13.78 -7.52
N LEU A 276 -2.93 13.54 -8.07
CA LEU A 276 -2.06 14.60 -8.59
C LEU A 276 -2.74 15.38 -9.73
N MET A 277 -3.54 14.71 -10.56
CA MET A 277 -4.36 15.36 -11.59
C MET A 277 -5.42 16.30 -11.00
N VAL A 278 -6.06 15.94 -9.88
CA VAL A 278 -6.98 16.85 -9.17
C VAL A 278 -6.22 18.11 -8.73
N LYS A 279 -5.05 17.91 -8.11
CA LYS A 279 -4.25 19.02 -7.55
C LYS A 279 -3.64 19.91 -8.62
N ALA A 280 -3.16 19.33 -9.72
CA ALA A 280 -2.69 20.08 -10.87
C ALA A 280 -3.83 20.90 -11.50
N PHE A 281 -5.03 20.33 -11.66
CA PHE A 281 -6.19 21.07 -12.19
C PHE A 281 -6.58 22.24 -11.30
N GLN A 282 -6.65 22.05 -9.98
CA GLN A 282 -6.94 23.10 -9.00
C GLN A 282 -5.94 24.26 -9.05
N ASN A 283 -4.69 23.98 -9.42
CA ASN A 283 -3.63 24.98 -9.57
C ASN A 283 -3.46 25.48 -11.02
N ASN A 284 -4.38 25.14 -11.93
CA ASN A 284 -4.33 25.49 -13.36
C ASN A 284 -3.01 25.04 -14.05
N ILE A 285 -2.52 23.86 -13.69
CA ILE A 285 -1.30 23.25 -14.23
C ILE A 285 -1.69 22.23 -15.31
N ILE A 286 -1.09 22.37 -16.49
CA ILE A 286 -1.30 21.46 -17.61
C ILE A 286 -0.73 20.09 -17.27
N PHE A 287 -1.51 19.04 -17.52
CA PHE A 287 -1.04 17.67 -17.33
C PHE A 287 -0.01 17.31 -18.40
N PRO A 288 1.19 16.84 -18.03
CA PRO A 288 2.11 16.28 -19.01
C PRO A 288 1.49 15.05 -19.68
N ASN A 289 1.93 14.77 -20.91
CA ASN A 289 1.66 13.49 -21.54
C ASN A 289 2.29 12.36 -20.73
N LYS A 290 1.76 11.14 -20.89
CA LYS A 290 2.37 9.97 -20.23
C LYS A 290 3.78 9.77 -20.74
N SER A 291 4.71 9.46 -19.84
CA SER A 291 6.09 9.16 -20.22
C SER A 291 6.14 7.93 -21.12
N LEU A 292 6.80 8.07 -22.26
CA LEU A 292 7.02 7.00 -23.22
C LEU A 292 8.54 6.88 -23.39
N HIS A 293 9.07 5.68 -23.17
CA HIS A 293 10.48 5.41 -23.42
C HIS A 293 10.65 5.07 -24.90
N TYR A 294 11.07 6.07 -25.69
CA TYR A 294 11.39 5.90 -27.10
C TYR A 294 12.90 5.89 -27.32
N GLY A 295 13.36 4.99 -28.19
CA GLY A 295 14.72 4.95 -28.70
C GLY A 295 15.72 4.19 -27.81
N THR A 296 16.79 3.74 -28.45
CA THR A 296 17.95 3.10 -27.81
C THR A 296 18.77 4.19 -27.11
N LYS A 297 18.96 4.05 -25.80
CA LYS A 297 19.83 4.96 -25.04
C LYS A 297 21.26 4.42 -25.04
N TYR A 298 22.22 5.34 -25.04
CA TYR A 298 23.64 5.02 -24.97
C TYR A 298 24.27 5.65 -23.74
N THR A 299 25.25 4.98 -23.16
CA THR A 299 26.17 5.59 -22.20
C THR A 299 27.10 6.57 -22.92
N THR A 300 27.78 7.44 -22.15
CA THR A 300 28.73 8.42 -22.69
C THR A 300 29.91 7.79 -23.43
N ASP A 301 30.27 6.56 -23.09
CA ASP A 301 31.31 5.75 -23.74
C ASP A 301 30.77 4.82 -24.84
N GLY A 302 29.49 4.95 -25.22
CA GLY A 302 28.95 4.33 -26.43
C GLY A 302 28.45 2.90 -26.26
N HIS A 303 28.06 2.48 -25.05
CA HIS A 303 27.37 1.20 -24.83
C HIS A 303 25.85 1.39 -24.82
N VAL A 304 25.12 0.42 -25.36
CA VAL A 304 23.65 0.43 -25.33
C VAL A 304 23.16 0.15 -23.92
N ILE A 305 22.23 0.96 -23.42
CA ILE A 305 21.56 0.77 -22.13
C ILE A 305 20.31 -0.09 -22.37
N GLU A 306 20.32 -1.33 -21.85
CA GLU A 306 19.16 -2.24 -21.92
C GLU A 306 18.08 -1.81 -20.93
N SER A 307 18.51 -1.53 -19.70
CA SER A 307 17.67 -1.02 -18.64
C SER A 307 18.45 -0.06 -17.77
N GLU A 308 17.76 0.93 -17.22
CA GLU A 308 18.33 1.86 -16.25
C GLU A 308 17.39 2.08 -15.08
N THR A 309 18.00 2.30 -13.93
CA THR A 309 17.37 2.58 -12.65
C THR A 309 18.36 3.35 -11.77
N TYR A 310 18.04 3.48 -10.50
CA TYR A 310 18.91 3.99 -9.44
C TYR A 310 19.18 2.87 -8.42
N VAL A 311 20.20 3.05 -7.58
CA VAL A 311 20.43 2.15 -6.44
C VAL A 311 19.33 2.38 -5.39
N GLY A 312 18.63 1.29 -5.04
CA GLY A 312 17.43 1.32 -4.20
C GLY A 312 17.71 1.40 -2.71
N GLY A 313 16.78 0.86 -1.91
CA GLY A 313 16.92 0.77 -0.45
C GLY A 313 18.17 -0.02 -0.04
N HIS A 314 18.80 0.42 1.04
CA HIS A 314 19.97 -0.24 1.62
C HIS A 314 19.51 -1.31 2.61
N VAL A 315 20.05 -2.53 2.49
CA VAL A 315 19.69 -3.66 3.35
C VAL A 315 20.96 -4.38 3.78
N GLU A 316 21.11 -4.62 5.08
CA GLU A 316 22.25 -5.34 5.66
C GLU A 316 21.79 -6.32 6.75
N ALA A 317 22.25 -7.57 6.65
CA ALA A 317 22.20 -8.53 7.76
C ALA A 317 23.58 -8.55 8.43
N LEU A 318 23.68 -7.95 9.63
CA LEU A 318 24.96 -7.68 10.30
C LEU A 318 25.33 -8.77 11.30
N GLU A 319 24.38 -9.22 12.12
CA GLU A 319 24.58 -10.28 13.10
C GLU A 319 23.37 -11.21 13.12
N SER A 320 23.63 -12.53 13.13
CA SER A 320 22.60 -13.56 13.21
C SER A 320 22.74 -14.33 14.51
N GLY A 321 21.63 -14.65 15.16
CA GLY A 321 21.64 -15.37 16.43
C GLY A 321 20.33 -15.25 17.19
N VAL A 322 20.28 -15.86 18.38
CA VAL A 322 19.17 -15.71 19.31
C VAL A 322 19.54 -14.63 20.31
N PHE A 323 18.91 -13.46 20.17
CA PHE A 323 19.06 -12.35 21.10
C PHE A 323 17.83 -12.24 21.98
N ARG A 324 18.03 -12.20 23.30
CA ARG A 324 16.94 -12.07 24.27
C ARG A 324 17.30 -11.06 25.35
N ALA A 325 16.29 -10.39 25.88
CA ALA A 325 16.46 -9.40 26.94
C ALA A 325 17.00 -9.98 28.26
N ASP A 326 16.95 -11.29 28.45
CA ASP A 326 17.44 -11.99 29.64
C ASP A 326 18.78 -12.70 29.44
N ILE A 327 19.37 -12.67 28.24
CA ILE A 327 20.67 -13.27 27.94
C ILE A 327 21.72 -12.16 27.85
N PRO A 328 22.79 -12.15 28.69
CA PRO A 328 23.83 -11.13 28.64
C PRO A 328 24.61 -11.11 27.33
N GLU A 329 24.88 -9.92 26.81
CA GLU A 329 25.62 -9.67 25.60
C GLU A 329 26.90 -8.86 25.85
N LYS A 330 27.92 -9.11 25.04
CA LYS A 330 29.20 -8.39 25.11
C LYS A 330 29.11 -7.10 24.29
N PHE A 331 29.21 -5.94 24.94
CA PHE A 331 29.22 -4.65 24.27
C PHE A 331 30.62 -4.03 24.26
N ARG A 332 30.98 -3.45 23.12
CA ARG A 332 32.18 -2.64 22.95
C ARG A 332 31.76 -1.23 22.57
N ILE A 333 31.67 -0.37 23.57
CA ILE A 333 31.30 1.04 23.40
C ILE A 333 32.53 1.85 22.99
N ILE A 334 32.36 2.78 22.05
CA ILE A 334 33.41 3.71 21.66
C ILE A 334 33.28 5.00 22.50
N PRO A 335 34.21 5.28 23.44
CA PRO A 335 34.09 6.42 24.35
C PRO A 335 33.93 7.78 23.66
N ALA A 336 34.58 7.96 22.50
CA ALA A 336 34.44 9.18 21.70
C ALA A 336 32.99 9.44 21.29
N ALA A 337 32.21 8.40 20.96
CA ALA A 337 30.80 8.55 20.62
C ALA A 337 29.98 9.03 21.83
N ILE A 338 30.27 8.47 23.01
CA ILE A 338 29.57 8.86 24.23
C ILE A 338 29.90 10.31 24.63
N LEU A 339 31.14 10.75 24.40
CA LEU A 339 31.53 12.16 24.59
C LEU A 339 30.77 13.10 23.63
N ASP A 340 30.66 12.72 22.36
CA ASP A 340 29.87 13.47 21.37
C ASP A 340 28.40 13.57 21.82
N LEU A 341 27.80 12.43 22.20
CA LEU A 341 26.43 12.39 22.70
C LEU A 341 26.25 13.24 23.95
N LYS A 342 27.20 13.16 24.90
CA LYS A 342 27.17 13.92 26.16
C LYS A 342 27.19 15.42 25.90
N ARG A 343 27.99 15.91 24.94
CA ARG A 343 28.02 17.33 24.54
C ARG A 343 26.66 17.82 24.04
N ASP A 344 25.92 16.96 23.35
CA ASP A 344 24.68 17.32 22.67
C ASP A 344 23.42 16.98 23.51
N VAL A 345 23.53 16.34 24.69
CA VAL A 345 22.39 15.97 25.56
C VAL A 345 21.46 17.14 25.81
N ARG A 346 22.01 18.26 26.27
CA ARG A 346 21.24 19.45 26.65
C ARG A 346 20.42 19.98 25.47
N LYS A 347 21.06 20.16 24.31
CA LYS A 347 20.42 20.62 23.08
C LYS A 347 19.34 19.63 22.63
N THR A 348 19.68 18.34 22.59
CA THR A 348 18.77 17.27 22.13
C THR A 348 17.50 17.18 22.98
N LEU A 349 17.63 17.29 24.31
CA LEU A 349 16.49 17.25 25.23
C LEU A 349 15.64 18.54 25.15
N SER A 350 16.27 19.71 25.00
CA SER A 350 15.56 20.98 24.78
C SER A 350 14.79 20.97 23.45
N ASP A 351 15.44 20.63 22.34
CA ASP A 351 14.82 20.57 21.02
C ASP A 351 13.67 19.56 20.99
N SER A 352 13.81 18.45 21.70
CA SER A 352 12.76 17.45 21.87
C SER A 352 11.51 18.01 22.56
N LEU A 353 11.67 18.73 23.66
CA LEU A 353 10.56 19.32 24.41
C LEU A 353 9.82 20.38 23.55
N ILE A 354 10.58 21.26 22.90
CA ILE A 354 10.05 22.37 22.10
C ILE A 354 9.37 21.85 20.82
N ARG A 355 10.08 21.05 20.01
CA ARG A 355 9.63 20.70 18.65
C ARG A 355 8.66 19.54 18.62
N GLU A 356 8.87 18.51 19.44
CA GLU A 356 8.05 17.30 19.38
C GLU A 356 6.88 17.32 20.34
N PHE A 357 7.03 17.97 21.50
CA PHE A 357 5.97 18.06 22.50
C PHE A 357 5.28 19.42 22.56
N GLY A 358 5.81 20.43 21.85
CA GLY A 358 5.26 21.79 21.84
C GLY A 358 5.34 22.48 23.21
N VAL A 359 6.26 22.05 24.07
CA VAL A 359 6.42 22.55 25.43
C VAL A 359 7.44 23.70 25.42
N THR A 360 7.08 24.84 25.97
CA THR A 360 8.02 25.94 26.17
C THR A 360 8.94 25.63 27.35
N MET A 361 10.23 25.99 27.25
CA MET A 361 11.21 25.66 28.28
C MET A 361 10.87 26.24 29.66
N ASP A 362 10.15 27.35 29.70
CA ASP A 362 9.68 27.98 30.95
C ASP A 362 8.69 27.12 31.74
N GLU A 363 8.03 26.16 31.09
CA GLU A 363 7.12 25.23 31.76
C GLU A 363 7.85 24.08 32.45
N VAL A 364 9.13 23.87 32.17
CA VAL A 364 9.90 22.70 32.60
C VAL A 364 10.65 23.00 33.89
N ILE A 365 10.28 22.33 34.98
CA ILE A 365 10.77 22.66 36.32
C ILE A 365 12.16 22.05 36.58
N ASP A 366 12.39 20.82 36.13
CA ASP A 366 13.53 20.01 36.53
C ASP A 366 14.55 19.76 35.42
N PHE A 367 14.63 20.67 34.44
CA PHE A 367 15.43 20.49 33.23
C PHE A 367 16.90 20.18 33.52
N ASP A 368 17.58 21.06 34.25
CA ASP A 368 19.01 20.93 34.56
C ASP A 368 19.33 19.66 35.34
N ARG A 369 18.51 19.35 36.34
CA ARG A 369 18.66 18.15 37.17
C ARG A 369 18.59 16.88 36.32
N VAL A 370 17.63 16.83 35.40
CA VAL A 370 17.44 15.68 34.51
C VAL A 370 18.59 15.56 33.51
N VAL A 371 19.04 16.67 32.92
CA VAL A 371 20.22 16.70 32.02
C VAL A 371 21.46 16.17 32.74
N SER A 372 21.77 16.69 33.94
CA SER A 372 22.95 16.24 34.70
C SER A 372 22.88 14.77 35.10
N LYS A 373 21.68 14.24 35.40
CA LYS A 373 21.49 12.80 35.65
C LYS A 373 21.87 11.96 34.44
N VAL A 374 21.43 12.37 33.25
CA VAL A 374 21.75 11.68 31.98
C VAL A 374 23.24 11.76 31.69
N GLU A 375 23.84 12.94 31.81
CA GLU A 375 25.29 13.14 31.61
C GLU A 375 26.13 12.27 32.54
N THR A 376 25.70 12.11 33.80
CA THR A 376 26.36 11.26 34.80
C THR A 376 26.24 9.78 34.44
N GLN A 377 25.09 9.35 33.92
CA GLN A 377 24.93 7.97 33.44
C GLN A 377 25.84 7.67 32.25
N LEU A 378 26.02 8.63 31.32
CA LEU A 378 26.93 8.50 30.19
C LEU A 378 28.41 8.41 30.61
N ASP A 379 28.80 9.02 31.73
CA ASP A 379 30.18 8.90 32.24
C ASP A 379 30.59 7.46 32.59
N ASP A 380 29.64 6.61 33.01
CA ASP A 380 29.92 5.19 33.27
C ASP A 380 30.32 4.45 32.00
N PHE A 381 29.72 4.78 30.85
CA PHE A 381 30.04 4.20 29.55
C PHE A 381 31.42 4.63 29.02
N ILE A 382 31.90 5.81 29.42
CA ILE A 382 33.26 6.27 29.11
C ILE A 382 34.27 5.52 29.98
N LYS A 383 33.99 5.37 31.28
CA LYS A 383 34.88 4.69 32.24
C LYS A 383 34.96 3.18 32.01
N ARG A 384 33.85 2.56 31.61
CA ARG A 384 33.72 1.10 31.40
C ARG A 384 33.13 0.81 30.01
N PRO A 385 33.95 0.92 28.94
CA PRO A 385 33.47 0.75 27.56
C PRO A 385 33.27 -0.71 27.14
N LEU A 386 33.96 -1.65 27.77
CA LEU A 386 33.76 -3.08 27.56
C LEU A 386 32.82 -3.61 28.63
N ARG A 387 31.64 -4.08 28.22
CA ARG A 387 30.55 -4.42 29.14
C ARG A 387 29.98 -5.79 28.82
N LEU A 388 29.55 -6.50 29.86
CA LEU A 388 28.77 -7.73 29.75
C LEU A 388 27.50 -7.54 30.58
N GLU A 389 26.39 -7.32 29.90
CA GLU A 389 25.10 -7.05 30.55
C GLU A 389 23.94 -7.47 29.65
N THR A 390 22.74 -7.55 30.20
CA THR A 390 21.54 -7.87 29.43
C THR A 390 21.21 -6.75 28.43
N PRO A 391 20.88 -7.09 27.17
CA PRO A 391 20.58 -6.11 26.14
C PRO A 391 19.12 -5.62 26.25
N LYS A 392 18.88 -4.43 25.71
CA LYS A 392 17.56 -3.97 25.27
C LYS A 392 17.48 -4.12 23.76
N ILE A 393 16.42 -4.77 23.27
CA ILE A 393 16.18 -4.99 21.84
C ILE A 393 15.29 -3.85 21.32
N TYR A 394 15.80 -3.07 20.39
CA TYR A 394 15.10 -1.94 19.79
C TYR A 394 14.96 -2.09 18.29
N HIS A 395 13.84 -1.57 17.79
CA HIS A 395 13.64 -1.26 16.37
C HIS A 395 13.51 0.26 16.23
N LEU A 396 14.45 0.87 15.51
CA LEU A 396 14.50 2.30 15.26
C LEU A 396 14.06 2.55 13.83
N ASP A 397 12.90 3.16 13.64
CA ASP A 397 12.22 3.34 12.35
C ASP A 397 11.98 4.82 12.05
N VAL A 398 12.32 5.27 10.84
CA VAL A 398 12.08 6.65 10.41
C VAL A 398 10.64 6.80 9.89
N GLY A 399 9.78 7.43 10.71
CA GLY A 399 8.38 7.63 10.38
C GLY A 399 8.17 8.35 9.03
N ALA A 400 7.65 7.63 8.04
CA ALA A 400 7.38 8.15 6.68
C ALA A 400 8.62 8.81 6.04
N MET A 401 9.74 8.10 6.07
CA MET A 401 11.05 8.54 5.59
C MET A 401 11.05 9.21 4.21
N TYR A 402 10.66 8.49 3.15
CA TYR A 402 10.69 9.04 1.79
C TYR A 402 9.78 10.26 1.59
N PRO A 403 8.51 10.27 2.04
CA PRO A 403 7.70 11.48 2.04
C PRO A 403 8.37 12.66 2.74
N ASN A 404 8.99 12.46 3.89
CA ASN A 404 9.65 13.57 4.57
C ASN A 404 10.94 14.01 3.85
N ILE A 405 11.73 13.11 3.25
CA ILE A 405 12.88 13.47 2.40
C ILE A 405 12.43 14.33 1.22
N ILE A 406 11.31 13.96 0.59
CA ILE A 406 10.67 14.74 -0.49
C ILE A 406 10.34 16.15 -0.01
N LEU A 407 9.71 16.29 1.17
CA LEU A 407 9.30 17.58 1.72
C LEU A 407 10.51 18.45 2.12
N THR A 408 11.49 17.88 2.80
CA THR A 408 12.68 18.59 3.29
C THR A 408 13.55 19.15 2.18
N ASN A 409 13.65 18.41 1.06
CA ASN A 409 14.46 18.80 -0.10
C ASN A 409 13.61 19.31 -1.27
N ARG A 410 12.32 19.60 -1.01
CA ARG A 410 11.36 20.15 -1.97
C ARG A 410 11.36 19.41 -3.32
N LEU A 411 11.50 18.08 -3.27
CA LEU A 411 11.69 17.23 -4.44
C LEU A 411 10.38 17.02 -5.19
N GLN A 412 10.39 17.31 -6.49
CA GLN A 412 9.27 17.03 -7.38
C GLN A 412 9.77 16.94 -8.82
N PRO A 413 9.09 16.18 -9.71
CA PRO A 413 9.60 15.94 -11.06
C PRO A 413 9.79 17.22 -11.88
N SER A 414 8.89 18.20 -11.73
CA SER A 414 9.00 19.50 -12.42
C SER A 414 10.13 20.39 -11.90
N ALA A 415 10.66 20.14 -10.71
CA ALA A 415 11.77 20.92 -10.14
C ALA A 415 13.14 20.39 -10.56
N VAL A 416 13.22 19.24 -11.22
CA VAL A 416 14.46 18.71 -11.79
C VAL A 416 14.79 19.52 -13.04
N VAL A 417 15.83 20.35 -12.96
CA VAL A 417 16.19 21.31 -14.02
C VAL A 417 17.58 21.06 -14.56
N THR A 418 17.76 21.32 -15.85
CA THR A 418 19.07 21.35 -16.51
C THR A 418 19.70 22.73 -16.42
N ASN A 419 20.97 22.83 -16.81
CA ASN A 419 21.63 24.13 -16.92
C ASN A 419 20.95 25.03 -17.98
N GLU A 420 20.42 24.46 -19.05
CA GLU A 420 19.72 25.19 -20.10
C GLU A 420 18.41 25.80 -19.58
N ASP A 421 17.63 25.04 -18.81
CA ASP A 421 16.42 25.53 -18.15
C ASP A 421 16.73 26.68 -17.19
N CYS A 422 17.80 26.53 -16.39
CA CYS A 422 18.26 27.57 -15.48
C CYS A 422 18.72 28.82 -16.23
N ILE A 423 19.40 28.70 -17.37
CA ILE A 423 19.85 29.85 -18.17
C ILE A 423 18.66 30.63 -18.72
N ALA A 424 17.62 29.95 -19.18
CA ALA A 424 16.39 30.56 -19.69
C ALA A 424 15.50 31.17 -18.60
N CYS A 425 15.76 30.85 -17.33
CA CYS A 425 14.94 31.30 -16.21
C CYS A 425 15.12 32.81 -15.95
N VAL A 426 14.00 33.53 -15.81
CA VAL A 426 13.98 34.98 -15.48
C VAL A 426 14.64 35.31 -14.13
N TYR A 427 14.87 34.30 -13.30
CA TYR A 427 15.51 34.45 -11.99
C TYR A 427 16.98 34.08 -11.97
N ASN A 428 17.55 33.73 -13.14
CA ASN A 428 18.96 33.44 -13.28
C ASN A 428 19.79 34.70 -13.02
N SER A 429 20.34 34.79 -11.81
CA SER A 429 21.18 35.89 -11.37
C SER A 429 22.36 35.32 -10.57
N PRO A 430 23.52 35.99 -10.53
CA PRO A 430 24.68 35.51 -9.77
C PRO A 430 24.39 35.28 -8.28
N GLU A 431 23.39 35.96 -7.72
CA GLU A 431 22.97 35.85 -6.31
C GLU A 431 21.85 34.81 -6.08
N ALA A 432 21.40 34.11 -7.12
CA ALA A 432 20.29 33.17 -7.02
C ALA A 432 20.64 31.96 -6.14
N LYS A 433 19.99 31.87 -4.97
CA LYS A 433 20.14 30.75 -4.01
C LYS A 433 19.11 29.63 -4.21
N CYS A 434 18.46 29.57 -5.37
CA CYS A 434 17.36 28.64 -5.64
C CYS A 434 17.78 27.30 -6.22
N GLN A 435 19.07 27.11 -6.52
CA GLN A 435 19.59 25.86 -7.08
C GLN A 435 20.13 24.98 -5.96
N ARG A 436 19.55 23.78 -5.80
CA ARG A 436 20.01 22.77 -4.85
C ARG A 436 20.54 21.56 -5.60
N THR A 437 21.87 21.40 -5.67
CA THR A 437 22.47 20.23 -6.31
C THR A 437 22.51 19.04 -5.35
N MET A 438 21.94 17.91 -5.77
CA MET A 438 21.89 16.69 -4.95
C MET A 438 22.50 15.51 -5.71
N ARG A 439 23.21 14.66 -4.96
CA ARG A 439 23.86 13.45 -5.47
C ARG A 439 22.92 12.26 -5.39
N TRP A 440 22.98 11.40 -6.40
CA TRP A 440 22.31 10.10 -6.43
C TRP A 440 23.14 9.08 -7.21
N GLU A 441 22.85 7.79 -7.06
CA GLU A 441 23.57 6.71 -7.75
C GLU A 441 22.67 6.10 -8.84
N TRP A 442 23.04 6.34 -10.09
CA TRP A 442 22.44 5.69 -11.25
C TRP A 442 22.98 4.28 -11.38
N ARG A 443 22.12 3.35 -11.80
CA ARG A 443 22.47 1.95 -12.07
C ARG A 443 21.88 1.54 -13.42
N GLY A 444 22.74 1.19 -14.36
CA GLY A 444 22.33 0.68 -15.66
C GLY A 444 22.79 -0.75 -15.90
N GLU A 445 21.96 -1.51 -16.60
CA GLU A 445 22.38 -2.74 -17.28
C GLU A 445 22.69 -2.39 -18.72
N ILE A 446 23.98 -2.50 -19.08
CA ILE A 446 24.48 -2.12 -20.39
C ILE A 446 24.95 -3.33 -21.17
N MET A 447 24.78 -3.28 -22.49
CA MET A 447 25.33 -4.29 -23.38
C MET A 447 26.87 -4.13 -23.44
N PRO A 448 27.65 -5.23 -23.31
CA PRO A 448 29.10 -5.17 -23.45
C PRO A 448 29.55 -4.68 -24.84
N ALA A 449 28.75 -4.94 -25.88
CA ALA A 449 29.04 -4.52 -27.24
C ALA A 449 29.15 -2.99 -27.32
N SER A 450 30.16 -2.52 -28.03
CA SER A 450 30.31 -1.11 -28.37
C SER A 450 29.27 -0.69 -29.41
N ARG A 451 29.03 0.61 -29.53
CA ARG A 451 28.15 1.19 -30.55
C ARG A 451 28.47 0.68 -31.96
N GLY A 452 29.76 0.60 -32.33
CA GLY A 452 30.16 0.14 -33.67
C GLY A 452 29.86 -1.34 -33.92
N GLU A 453 29.97 -2.18 -32.90
CA GLU A 453 29.60 -3.60 -33.00
C GLU A 453 28.08 -3.79 -33.07
N TYR A 454 27.35 -3.02 -32.27
CA TYR A 454 25.90 -2.99 -32.32
C TYR A 454 25.38 -2.53 -33.70
N GLU A 455 25.91 -1.44 -34.25
CA GLU A 455 25.57 -0.96 -35.60
C GLU A 455 25.92 -2.00 -36.67
N ARG A 456 27.05 -2.71 -36.54
CA ARG A 456 27.41 -3.80 -37.45
C ARG A 456 26.42 -4.96 -37.39
N ILE A 457 25.91 -5.29 -36.20
CA ILE A 457 24.88 -6.34 -36.02
C ILE A 457 23.59 -5.91 -36.70
N LEU A 458 23.18 -4.65 -36.57
CA LEU A 458 22.00 -4.12 -37.27
C LEU A 458 22.15 -4.22 -38.79
N GLN A 459 23.30 -3.84 -39.34
CA GLN A 459 23.59 -3.98 -40.78
C GLN A 459 23.54 -5.45 -41.24
N GLN A 460 23.99 -6.39 -40.41
CA GLN A 460 23.86 -7.82 -40.73
C GLN A 460 22.39 -8.24 -40.77
N LEU A 461 21.58 -7.83 -39.79
CA LEU A 461 20.15 -8.15 -39.75
C LEU A 461 19.40 -7.56 -40.94
N GLU A 462 19.74 -6.36 -41.40
CA GLU A 462 19.12 -5.74 -42.58
C GLU A 462 19.32 -6.54 -43.87
N ASN A 463 20.41 -7.30 -43.97
CA ASN A 463 20.71 -8.15 -45.12
C ASN A 463 20.11 -9.56 -45.01
N GLU A 464 19.47 -9.90 -43.89
CA GLU A 464 18.85 -11.20 -43.64
C GLU A 464 17.34 -11.21 -43.93
N THR A 465 16.80 -12.41 -44.19
CA THR A 465 15.36 -12.64 -44.38
C THR A 465 14.80 -13.55 -43.30
N PHE A 466 13.58 -13.28 -42.84
CA PHE A 466 12.94 -13.95 -41.70
C PHE A 466 11.54 -14.48 -42.05
N GLY A 467 11.14 -15.57 -41.38
CA GLY A 467 9.79 -16.16 -41.51
C GLY A 467 9.58 -17.03 -42.76
N LYS A 468 8.33 -17.50 -42.92
CA LYS A 468 7.84 -18.22 -44.11
C LYS A 468 6.49 -17.62 -44.53
N PRO A 469 6.38 -16.94 -45.69
CA PRO A 469 7.41 -16.68 -46.69
C PRO A 469 8.51 -15.72 -46.19
N PRO A 470 9.71 -15.70 -46.82
CA PRO A 470 10.83 -14.86 -46.40
C PRO A 470 10.49 -13.37 -46.54
N ARG A 471 10.67 -12.61 -45.46
CA ARG A 471 10.49 -11.15 -45.42
C ARG A 471 11.79 -10.49 -44.98
N ALA A 472 12.11 -9.34 -45.56
CA ALA A 472 13.27 -8.55 -45.16
C ALA A 472 13.07 -7.95 -43.76
N PHE A 473 14.15 -7.76 -43.00
CA PHE A 473 14.07 -7.29 -41.61
C PHE A 473 13.22 -6.03 -41.43
N HIS A 474 13.40 -5.01 -42.30
CA HIS A 474 12.66 -3.75 -42.23
C HIS A 474 11.15 -3.88 -42.47
N SER A 475 10.72 -4.97 -43.13
CA SER A 475 9.30 -5.25 -43.43
C SER A 475 8.61 -6.06 -42.33
N LEU A 476 9.33 -6.43 -41.27
CA LEU A 476 8.77 -7.09 -40.10
C LEU A 476 8.11 -6.09 -39.16
N ASP A 477 7.15 -6.57 -38.39
CA ASP A 477 6.53 -5.79 -37.33
C ASP A 477 7.59 -5.31 -36.33
N TYR A 478 7.38 -4.11 -35.77
CA TYR A 478 8.33 -3.50 -34.84
C TYR A 478 8.70 -4.42 -33.66
N GLU A 479 7.71 -5.10 -33.06
CA GLU A 479 7.96 -6.04 -31.95
C GLU A 479 8.85 -7.22 -32.37
N GLN A 480 8.63 -7.77 -33.56
CA GLN A 480 9.44 -8.87 -34.08
C GLN A 480 10.88 -8.41 -34.33
N ARG A 481 11.06 -7.21 -34.89
CA ARG A 481 12.39 -6.62 -35.10
C ARG A 481 13.14 -6.47 -33.78
N VAL A 482 12.51 -5.89 -32.76
CA VAL A 482 13.10 -5.71 -31.43
C VAL A 482 13.51 -7.05 -30.80
N GLN A 483 12.67 -8.09 -30.92
CA GLN A 483 13.00 -9.42 -30.39
C GLN A 483 14.19 -10.07 -31.10
N ILE A 484 14.22 -10.01 -32.43
CA ILE A 484 15.30 -10.57 -33.26
C ILE A 484 16.61 -9.83 -32.97
N GLU A 485 16.57 -8.51 -32.93
CA GLU A 485 17.71 -7.66 -32.62
C GLU A 485 18.27 -7.97 -31.23
N ALA A 486 17.43 -7.93 -30.20
CA ALA A 486 17.84 -8.23 -28.83
C ALA A 486 18.46 -9.63 -28.71
N LYS A 487 17.89 -10.63 -29.40
CA LYS A 487 18.45 -11.98 -29.42
C LYS A 487 19.83 -12.01 -30.08
N ARG A 488 19.97 -11.40 -31.26
CA ARG A 488 21.23 -11.39 -32.02
C ARG A 488 22.35 -10.69 -31.25
N VAL A 489 22.04 -9.56 -30.63
CA VAL A 489 23.01 -8.81 -29.83
C VAL A 489 23.40 -9.59 -28.57
N LYS A 490 22.45 -10.24 -27.88
CA LYS A 490 22.75 -11.11 -26.73
C LYS A 490 23.64 -12.30 -27.11
N ASP A 491 23.38 -12.94 -28.24
CA ASP A 491 24.20 -14.06 -28.75
C ASP A 491 25.60 -13.62 -29.15
N PHE A 492 25.76 -12.41 -29.72
CA PHE A 492 27.07 -11.82 -29.96
C PHE A 492 27.79 -11.52 -28.64
N CYS A 493 27.12 -10.85 -27.70
CA CYS A 493 27.73 -10.48 -26.43
C CYS A 493 28.21 -11.71 -25.64
N LYS A 494 27.39 -12.77 -25.62
CA LYS A 494 27.75 -14.05 -25.00
C LYS A 494 28.99 -14.69 -25.64
N ARG A 495 29.12 -14.62 -26.97
CA ARG A 495 30.26 -15.20 -27.70
C ARG A 495 31.54 -14.36 -27.58
N ALA A 496 31.42 -13.04 -27.71
CA ALA A 496 32.57 -12.13 -27.72
C ALA A 496 33.08 -11.79 -26.31
N TYR A 497 32.19 -11.66 -25.32
CA TYR A 497 32.53 -11.18 -23.98
C TYR A 497 32.22 -12.18 -22.85
N GLY A 498 31.62 -13.34 -23.17
CA GLY A 498 31.23 -14.35 -22.18
C GLY A 498 30.03 -13.96 -21.30
N LYS A 499 29.43 -12.79 -21.52
CA LYS A 499 28.31 -12.24 -20.74
C LYS A 499 27.35 -11.47 -21.63
N THR A 500 26.09 -11.40 -21.24
CA THR A 500 25.05 -10.70 -22.01
C THR A 500 24.89 -9.23 -21.63
N HIS A 501 25.14 -8.88 -20.37
CA HIS A 501 25.03 -7.53 -19.83
C HIS A 501 26.16 -7.25 -18.81
N ILE A 502 26.41 -5.98 -18.55
CA ILE A 502 27.29 -5.47 -17.48
C ILE A 502 26.47 -4.51 -16.63
N THR A 503 26.51 -4.68 -15.32
CA THR A 503 25.93 -3.70 -14.39
C THR A 503 26.95 -2.60 -14.13
N ARG A 504 26.54 -1.34 -14.30
CA ARG A 504 27.37 -0.17 -14.02
C ARG A 504 26.63 0.78 -13.09
N ASN A 505 27.34 1.22 -12.06
CA ASN A 505 26.85 2.24 -11.14
C ASN A 505 27.65 3.54 -11.31
N GLU A 506 26.97 4.68 -11.26
CA GLU A 506 27.58 5.99 -11.40
C GLU A 506 26.94 7.01 -10.46
N TYR A 507 27.76 7.77 -9.75
CA TYR A 507 27.26 8.94 -9.04
C TYR A 507 26.92 10.05 -10.03
N ARG A 508 25.68 10.52 -9.98
CA ARG A 508 25.16 11.66 -10.74
C ARG A 508 24.76 12.78 -9.82
N TYR A 509 24.78 14.00 -10.36
CA TYR A 509 24.40 15.22 -9.66
C TYR A 509 23.28 15.88 -10.43
N THR A 510 22.19 16.19 -9.73
CA THR A 510 21.01 16.80 -10.33
C THR A 510 20.67 18.07 -9.56
N THR A 511 20.34 19.13 -10.29
CA THR A 511 19.92 20.41 -9.72
C THR A 511 18.42 20.44 -9.53
N ILE A 512 17.99 20.77 -8.31
CA ILE A 512 16.59 20.94 -7.92
C ILE A 512 16.29 22.45 -7.78
N CYS A 513 15.27 22.92 -8.48
CA CYS A 513 14.80 24.29 -8.41
C CYS A 513 13.89 24.50 -7.19
N GLU A 514 14.39 25.22 -6.19
CA GLU A 514 13.66 25.58 -4.96
C GLU A 514 12.58 26.65 -5.17
N ARG A 515 12.42 27.16 -6.41
CA ARG A 515 11.41 28.17 -6.77
C ARG A 515 10.26 27.65 -7.61
N GLU A 516 10.35 26.42 -8.12
CA GLU A 516 9.30 25.82 -8.95
C GLU A 516 7.96 25.78 -8.20
N ASN A 517 6.85 25.80 -8.94
CA ASN A 517 5.50 25.64 -8.41
C ASN A 517 5.40 24.33 -7.60
N ALA A 518 5.06 24.44 -6.32
CA ALA A 518 5.14 23.33 -5.37
C ALA A 518 3.93 22.38 -5.37
N PHE A 519 3.07 22.37 -6.40
CA PHE A 519 1.81 21.60 -6.34
C PHE A 519 2.00 20.12 -5.93
N TYR A 520 3.11 19.48 -6.32
CA TYR A 520 3.42 18.10 -5.97
C TYR A 520 3.81 17.99 -4.50
N VAL A 521 4.79 18.78 -4.06
CA VAL A 521 5.28 18.81 -2.67
C VAL A 521 4.16 19.20 -1.70
N ASP A 522 3.36 20.22 -2.05
CA ASP A 522 2.20 20.66 -1.27
C ASP A 522 1.13 19.58 -1.18
N THR A 523 0.95 18.77 -2.23
CA THR A 523 0.07 17.61 -2.19
C THR A 523 0.57 16.55 -1.22
N VAL A 524 1.87 16.22 -1.25
CA VAL A 524 2.49 15.28 -0.30
C VAL A 524 2.34 15.79 1.14
N LYS A 525 2.61 17.07 1.36
CA LYS A 525 2.50 17.74 2.67
C LYS A 525 1.07 17.69 3.19
N SER A 526 0.11 18.11 2.36
CA SER A 526 -1.32 18.08 2.70
C SER A 526 -1.78 16.67 3.07
N PHE A 527 -1.33 15.64 2.34
CA PHE A 527 -1.66 14.25 2.66
C PHE A 527 -1.06 13.74 3.96
N ARG A 528 0.21 14.07 4.23
CA ARG A 528 0.88 13.73 5.48
C ARG A 528 0.19 14.39 6.67
N ASP A 529 -0.08 15.69 6.58
CA ASP A 529 -0.67 16.47 7.67
C ASP A 529 -2.11 16.01 7.92
N ARG A 530 -2.89 15.74 6.87
CA ARG A 530 -4.23 15.16 6.97
C ARG A 530 -4.23 13.77 7.63
N ARG A 531 -3.22 12.95 7.36
CA ARG A 531 -3.04 11.65 8.03
C ARG A 531 -2.80 11.84 9.53
N TYR A 532 -2.04 12.86 9.93
CA TYR A 532 -1.79 13.17 11.34
C TYR A 532 -3.05 13.65 12.04
N GLU A 533 -3.88 14.45 11.38
CA GLU A 533 -5.21 14.83 11.89
C GLU A 533 -6.05 13.57 12.17
N TYR A 534 -6.17 12.65 11.21
CA TYR A 534 -6.94 11.42 11.42
C TYR A 534 -6.34 10.50 12.49
N LYS A 535 -5.02 10.45 12.64
CA LYS A 535 -4.37 9.74 13.75
C LYS A 535 -4.70 10.38 15.10
N ALA A 536 -4.73 11.70 15.19
CA ALA A 536 -5.10 12.41 16.41
C ALA A 536 -6.57 12.18 16.75
N MET A 537 -7.47 12.28 15.76
CA MET A 537 -8.90 11.98 15.91
C MET A 537 -9.12 10.53 16.34
N LEU A 538 -8.41 9.56 15.74
CA LEU A 538 -8.46 8.16 16.13
C LEU A 538 -8.01 7.94 17.58
N LYS A 539 -6.93 8.61 17.99
CA LYS A 539 -6.43 8.53 19.37
C LYS A 539 -7.44 9.14 20.36
N ALA A 540 -8.06 10.26 19.99
CA ALA A 540 -9.11 10.90 20.79
C ALA A 540 -10.36 10.02 20.88
N SER A 541 -10.81 9.41 19.77
CA SER A 541 -11.96 8.51 19.76
C SER A 541 -11.72 7.18 20.48
N LYS A 542 -10.47 6.71 20.54
CA LYS A 542 -10.06 5.54 21.34
C LYS A 542 -9.79 5.89 22.80
N ALA A 543 -9.84 7.17 23.19
CA ALA A 543 -9.60 7.57 24.57
C ALA A 543 -10.73 7.01 25.45
N LYS A 544 -10.34 6.25 26.48
CA LYS A 544 -11.25 5.52 27.37
C LYS A 544 -12.36 6.43 27.95
N ALA A 545 -12.04 7.68 28.28
CA ALA A 545 -13.00 8.67 28.78
C ALA A 545 -14.17 8.95 27.81
N VAL A 546 -13.95 8.92 26.48
CA VAL A 546 -15.01 9.19 25.49
C VAL A 546 -15.92 7.98 25.28
N LEU A 547 -15.40 6.77 25.48
CA LEU A 547 -16.17 5.53 25.39
C LEU A 547 -16.98 5.28 26.68
N ASP A 548 -16.42 5.64 27.83
CA ASP A 548 -17.07 5.51 29.14
C ASP A 548 -18.15 6.60 29.39
N GLU A 549 -18.12 7.71 28.64
CA GLU A 549 -19.14 8.79 28.69
C GLU A 549 -20.45 8.42 27.98
N VAL A 550 -20.44 7.40 27.11
CA VAL A 550 -21.65 6.91 26.44
C VAL A 550 -22.32 5.88 27.33
N SER A 551 -23.56 6.16 27.74
CA SER A 551 -24.37 5.21 28.53
C SER A 551 -24.47 3.85 27.80
N GLU A 552 -24.27 2.75 28.54
CA GLU A 552 -24.40 1.39 28.00
C GLU A 552 -25.79 1.10 27.41
N ASP A 553 -26.81 1.86 27.84
CA ASP A 553 -28.20 1.71 27.38
C ASP A 553 -28.46 2.41 26.02
N ASP A 554 -27.57 3.30 25.56
CA ASP A 554 -27.69 3.97 24.24
C ASP A 554 -26.91 3.22 23.15
N ILE A 555 -27.53 2.12 22.68
CA ILE A 555 -27.00 1.26 21.61
C ILE A 555 -26.70 2.08 20.33
N HIS A 556 -27.46 3.13 20.04
CA HIS A 556 -27.27 3.94 18.84
C HIS A 556 -26.03 4.83 18.94
N ALA A 557 -25.84 5.49 20.08
CA ALA A 557 -24.64 6.28 20.34
C ALA A 557 -23.37 5.41 20.34
N LEU A 558 -23.43 4.22 20.94
CA LEU A 558 -22.32 3.26 20.94
C LEU A 558 -21.95 2.80 19.53
N LYS A 559 -22.94 2.42 18.71
CA LYS A 559 -22.72 2.03 17.31
C LYS A 559 -22.09 3.17 16.50
N THR A 560 -22.54 4.40 16.73
CA THR A 560 -22.01 5.60 16.06
C THR A 560 -20.56 5.88 16.48
N ALA A 561 -20.24 5.79 17.77
CA ALA A 561 -18.89 5.98 18.29
C ALA A 561 -17.91 4.93 17.73
N GLN A 562 -18.31 3.66 17.72
CA GLN A 562 -17.52 2.57 17.12
C GLN A 562 -17.32 2.77 15.62
N GLY A 563 -18.38 3.18 14.90
CA GLY A 563 -18.31 3.52 13.48
C GLY A 563 -17.29 4.62 13.19
N ARG A 564 -17.22 5.65 14.04
CA ARG A 564 -16.22 6.73 13.93
C ARG A 564 -14.79 6.26 14.15
N ILE A 565 -14.55 5.34 15.08
CA ILE A 565 -13.22 4.74 15.29
C ILE A 565 -12.78 4.02 14.01
N VAL A 566 -13.65 3.20 13.42
CA VAL A 566 -13.37 2.46 12.18
C VAL A 566 -13.13 3.44 11.02
N LEU A 567 -13.93 4.50 10.93
CA LEU A 567 -13.78 5.54 9.91
C LEU A 567 -12.41 6.24 10.00
N TYR A 568 -12.01 6.74 11.17
CA TYR A 568 -10.72 7.44 11.33
C TYR A 568 -9.52 6.50 11.14
N GLU A 569 -9.64 5.25 11.58
CA GLU A 569 -8.64 4.22 11.32
C GLU A 569 -8.47 3.96 9.81
N SER A 570 -9.59 3.86 9.10
CA SER A 570 -9.57 3.64 7.65
C SER A 570 -9.06 4.85 6.88
N LEU A 571 -9.44 6.06 7.27
CA LEU A 571 -8.96 7.30 6.67
C LEU A 571 -7.45 7.47 6.84
N GLN A 572 -6.88 7.20 8.03
CA GLN A 572 -5.43 7.30 8.20
C GLN A 572 -4.66 6.22 7.41
N LEU A 573 -5.22 4.99 7.31
CA LEU A 573 -4.61 3.92 6.50
C LEU A 573 -4.66 4.23 5.01
N ALA A 574 -5.79 4.75 4.52
CA ALA A 574 -5.94 5.21 3.15
C ALA A 574 -4.87 6.25 2.80
N HIS A 575 -4.66 7.23 3.68
CA HIS A 575 -3.60 8.22 3.50
C HIS A 575 -2.20 7.61 3.58
N LYS A 576 -1.95 6.62 4.46
CA LYS A 576 -0.66 5.89 4.50
C LYS A 576 -0.36 5.22 3.15
N CYS A 577 -1.33 4.52 2.57
CA CYS A 577 -1.15 3.80 1.30
C CYS A 577 -0.78 4.75 0.16
N ILE A 578 -1.51 5.87 0.02
CA ILE A 578 -1.21 6.88 -0.99
C ILE A 578 0.11 7.60 -0.70
N LEU A 579 0.40 7.93 0.56
CA LEU A 579 1.62 8.63 0.96
C LEU A 579 2.88 7.85 0.57
N ASN A 580 2.88 6.54 0.81
CA ASN A 580 3.97 5.65 0.42
C ASN A 580 4.09 5.48 -1.10
N SER A 581 3.03 5.79 -1.86
CA SER A 581 3.00 5.63 -3.31
C SER A 581 3.52 6.85 -4.08
N PHE A 582 3.62 8.05 -3.49
CA PHE A 582 4.15 9.23 -4.19
C PHE A 582 5.58 9.02 -4.68
N TYR A 583 6.44 8.45 -3.85
CA TYR A 583 7.81 8.14 -4.26
C TYR A 583 7.83 7.09 -5.38
N GLY A 584 7.11 5.98 -5.24
CA GLY A 584 7.08 4.94 -6.27
C GLY A 584 6.43 5.39 -7.59
N TYR A 585 5.53 6.39 -7.53
CA TYR A 585 4.82 6.92 -8.69
C TYR A 585 5.77 7.57 -9.71
N VAL A 586 6.77 8.34 -9.27
CA VAL A 586 7.64 9.08 -10.21
C VAL A 586 8.53 8.18 -11.06
N MET A 587 8.62 6.89 -10.72
CA MET A 587 9.33 5.86 -11.50
C MET A 587 8.39 4.88 -12.21
N ARG A 588 7.08 5.07 -12.11
CA ARG A 588 6.11 4.22 -12.78
C ARG A 588 6.16 4.47 -14.29
N LYS A 589 6.25 3.39 -15.07
CA LYS A 589 6.12 3.44 -16.54
C LYS A 589 4.79 4.11 -16.94
N GLY A 590 4.86 5.11 -17.81
CA GLY A 590 3.67 5.85 -18.25
C GLY A 590 3.13 6.84 -17.21
N ALA A 591 3.90 7.18 -16.17
CA ALA A 591 3.58 8.29 -15.28
C ALA A 591 3.63 9.63 -16.05
N ARG A 592 2.76 10.57 -15.69
CA ARG A 592 2.79 11.94 -16.24
C ARG A 592 3.94 12.75 -15.65
N TRP A 593 4.17 12.61 -14.35
CA TRP A 593 5.29 13.27 -13.66
C TRP A 593 6.37 12.24 -13.35
N PHE A 594 7.04 11.76 -14.39
CA PHE A 594 8.15 10.81 -14.28
C PHE A 594 9.46 11.53 -13.98
N SER A 595 10.24 11.04 -13.02
CA SER A 595 11.64 11.47 -12.80
C SER A 595 12.43 10.38 -12.08
N MET A 596 13.46 9.87 -12.76
CA MET A 596 14.40 8.91 -12.19
C MET A 596 15.35 9.58 -11.20
N GLU A 597 15.73 10.81 -11.49
CA GLU A 597 16.61 11.64 -10.68
C GLU A 597 15.99 11.88 -9.31
N MET A 598 14.72 12.27 -9.26
CA MET A 598 14.01 12.47 -8.00
C MET A 598 13.99 11.18 -7.17
N ALA A 599 13.62 10.05 -7.77
CA ALA A 599 13.58 8.77 -7.05
C ALA A 599 14.97 8.35 -6.56
N GLY A 600 16.01 8.50 -7.39
CA GLY A 600 17.39 8.23 -7.04
C GLY A 600 17.89 9.10 -5.89
N ILE A 601 17.57 10.40 -5.89
CA ILE A 601 17.92 11.32 -4.79
C ILE A 601 17.23 10.90 -3.49
N VAL A 602 15.94 10.55 -3.54
CA VAL A 602 15.19 10.12 -2.35
C VAL A 602 15.82 8.86 -1.74
N CYS A 603 16.11 7.85 -2.56
CA CYS A 603 16.74 6.62 -2.09
C CYS A 603 18.15 6.84 -1.59
N HIS A 604 18.99 7.57 -2.32
CA HIS A 604 20.37 7.82 -1.94
C HIS A 604 20.45 8.61 -0.63
N THR A 605 19.62 9.66 -0.49
CA THR A 605 19.54 10.43 0.75
C THR A 605 19.08 9.54 1.90
N GLY A 606 18.09 8.68 1.65
CA GLY A 606 17.60 7.73 2.62
C GLY A 606 18.65 6.72 3.09
N ALA A 607 19.35 6.09 2.14
CA ALA A 607 20.45 5.17 2.42
C ALA A 607 21.54 5.84 3.28
N ASN A 608 21.93 7.08 2.96
CA ASN A 608 22.92 7.79 3.79
C ASN A 608 22.42 8.03 5.22
N ILE A 609 21.15 8.42 5.39
CA ILE A 609 20.54 8.65 6.71
C ILE A 609 20.62 7.37 7.56
N ILE A 610 20.19 6.24 7.02
CA ILE A 610 20.14 4.98 7.76
C ILE A 610 21.56 4.42 7.99
N THR A 611 22.47 4.60 7.04
CA THR A 611 23.89 4.22 7.20
C THR A 611 24.57 5.04 8.30
N GLU A 612 24.33 6.36 8.40
CA GLU A 612 24.88 7.18 9.49
C GLU A 612 24.27 6.80 10.85
N ALA A 613 22.95 6.54 10.89
CA ALA A 613 22.30 6.06 12.11
C ALA A 613 22.92 4.73 12.58
N ARG A 614 23.11 3.79 11.66
CA ARG A 614 23.77 2.50 11.91
C ARG A 614 25.20 2.66 12.43
N LYS A 615 26.01 3.55 11.82
CA LYS A 615 27.36 3.87 12.32
C LYS A 615 27.35 4.35 13.76
N LEU A 616 26.36 5.15 14.16
CA LEU A 616 26.22 5.56 15.55
C LEU A 616 25.84 4.38 16.44
N VAL A 617 24.87 3.54 16.03
CA VAL A 617 24.48 2.32 16.76
C VAL A 617 25.68 1.38 16.97
N GLU A 618 26.52 1.15 15.95
CA GLU A 618 27.75 0.34 16.08
C GLU A 618 28.72 0.87 17.13
N ARG A 619 28.73 2.18 17.37
CA ARG A 619 29.60 2.81 18.36
C ARG A 619 29.07 2.70 19.78
N ILE A 620 27.77 2.50 19.97
CA ILE A 620 27.09 2.52 21.28
C ILE A 620 26.34 1.23 21.63
N GLY A 621 26.33 0.25 20.74
CA GLY A 621 25.56 -0.98 20.84
C GLY A 621 25.95 -1.98 19.74
N LYS A 622 25.00 -2.84 19.36
CA LYS A 622 25.16 -3.80 18.26
C LYS A 622 23.99 -3.70 17.29
N PRO A 623 24.18 -3.28 16.03
CA PRO A 623 23.14 -3.44 15.02
C PRO A 623 23.05 -4.92 14.60
N LEU A 624 21.82 -5.40 14.40
CA LEU A 624 21.55 -6.77 14.01
C LEU A 624 21.16 -6.85 12.54
N GLU A 625 20.23 -5.98 12.14
CA GLU A 625 19.64 -5.94 10.83
C GLU A 625 19.27 -4.49 10.50
N LEU A 626 19.39 -4.15 9.21
CA LEU A 626 19.02 -2.86 8.67
C LEU A 626 18.21 -3.11 7.40
N ASP A 627 17.01 -2.56 7.34
CA ASP A 627 16.15 -2.58 6.16
C ASP A 627 15.63 -1.17 5.88
N THR A 628 16.15 -0.54 4.83
CA THR A 628 15.64 0.68 4.18
C THR A 628 15.49 1.91 5.09
N ASP A 629 14.54 1.90 6.02
CA ASP A 629 14.16 2.94 6.96
C ASP A 629 14.23 2.51 8.44
N GLY A 630 14.55 1.23 8.71
CA GLY A 630 14.60 0.62 10.03
C GLY A 630 15.96 0.02 10.38
N ILE A 631 16.31 0.04 11.67
CA ILE A 631 17.45 -0.71 12.25
C ILE A 631 16.96 -1.50 13.45
N TRP A 632 17.19 -2.82 13.43
CA TRP A 632 17.14 -3.66 14.62
C TRP A 632 18.48 -3.63 15.33
N CYS A 633 18.49 -3.33 16.62
CA CYS A 633 19.72 -3.23 17.39
C CYS A 633 19.57 -3.63 18.86
N LEU A 634 20.71 -4.01 19.44
CA LEU A 634 20.89 -4.21 20.87
C LEU A 634 21.61 -3.01 21.47
N ILE A 635 21.04 -2.46 22.53
CA ILE A 635 21.66 -1.41 23.34
C ILE A 635 21.90 -1.97 24.75
N PRO A 636 22.99 -1.61 25.45
CA PRO A 636 23.21 -2.06 26.83
C PRO A 636 22.02 -1.74 27.74
N GLY A 637 21.63 -2.67 28.62
CA GLY A 637 20.47 -2.51 29.50
C GLY A 637 20.54 -1.30 30.44
N THR A 638 21.75 -0.92 30.85
CA THR A 638 22.01 0.26 31.68
C THR A 638 22.02 1.58 30.91
N PHE A 639 21.88 1.57 29.57
CA PHE A 639 21.87 2.80 28.78
C PHE A 639 20.66 3.68 29.15
N PRO A 640 20.84 5.02 29.26
CA PRO A 640 19.79 5.95 29.67
C PRO A 640 18.48 5.79 28.85
N GLU A 641 17.35 5.68 29.56
CA GLU A 641 16.02 5.50 28.96
C GLU A 641 14.95 6.27 29.76
N ASN A 642 13.80 6.54 29.13
CA ASN A 642 12.57 6.98 29.79
C ASN A 642 12.78 8.24 30.65
N ILE A 643 13.34 9.27 30.03
CA ILE A 643 13.57 10.55 30.69
C ILE A 643 12.23 11.24 30.91
N THR A 644 11.87 11.51 32.16
CA THR A 644 10.62 12.23 32.48
C THR A 644 10.94 13.63 32.95
N PHE A 645 10.28 14.63 32.36
CA PHE A 645 10.30 16.01 32.82
C PHE A 645 9.00 16.36 33.51
N THR A 646 9.10 17.18 34.55
CA THR A 646 7.97 17.72 35.31
C THR A 646 7.60 19.08 34.76
N LEU A 647 6.31 19.28 34.44
CA LEU A 647 5.81 20.53 33.90
C LEU A 647 4.98 21.31 34.92
N ASN A 648 4.99 22.64 34.81
CA ASN A 648 4.17 23.56 35.61
C ASN A 648 2.75 23.77 35.03
N SER A 649 2.38 23.05 33.95
CA SER A 649 1.11 23.22 33.24
C SER A 649 -0.07 22.46 33.87
N SER A 650 -1.26 23.08 33.88
CA SER A 650 -2.50 22.47 34.38
C SER A 650 -3.06 21.37 33.48
N LYS A 651 -2.70 21.34 32.19
CA LYS A 651 -3.19 20.34 31.21
C LYS A 651 -2.34 19.06 31.15
N ARG A 652 -1.05 19.12 31.48
CA ARG A 652 -0.13 17.98 31.40
C ARG A 652 0.96 18.11 32.46
N LYS A 653 1.02 17.18 33.42
CA LYS A 653 1.94 17.25 34.57
C LYS A 653 3.34 16.67 34.28
N THR A 654 3.44 15.73 33.33
CA THR A 654 4.71 15.07 32.99
C THR A 654 4.84 14.81 31.49
N VAL A 655 6.08 14.83 31.00
CA VAL A 655 6.44 14.44 29.62
C VAL A 655 7.51 13.35 29.68
N LEU A 656 7.21 12.20 29.08
CA LEU A 656 8.13 11.06 28.95
C LEU A 656 8.84 11.12 27.59
N LEU A 657 10.16 11.07 27.61
CA LEU A 657 11.06 11.07 26.47
C LEU A 657 11.76 9.72 26.33
N LEU A 658 11.54 9.07 25.19
CA LEU A 658 12.31 7.90 24.77
C LEU A 658 13.62 8.37 24.13
N GLN A 659 14.75 8.03 24.75
CA GLN A 659 16.05 8.65 24.50
C GLN A 659 16.83 8.07 23.30
N HIS A 660 16.64 6.78 22.99
CA HIS A 660 17.47 6.03 22.03
C HIS A 660 17.36 6.50 20.57
N GLY A 661 16.13 6.77 20.07
CA GLY A 661 15.93 7.27 18.71
C GLY A 661 16.35 8.74 18.51
N ARG A 662 16.58 9.49 19.59
CA ARG A 662 16.81 10.94 19.54
C ARG A 662 18.28 11.30 19.48
N PHE A 663 19.16 10.47 20.04
CA PHE A 663 20.60 10.62 19.87
C PHE A 663 21.05 10.34 18.43
N LEU A 664 20.28 9.55 17.67
CA LEU A 664 20.45 9.45 16.23
C LEU A 664 20.21 10.80 15.53
N LYS A 665 19.43 11.73 16.10
CA LYS A 665 19.08 12.99 15.42
C LYS A 665 20.24 13.97 15.21
N GLY A 666 21.39 13.78 15.89
CA GLY A 666 22.68 14.43 15.63
C GLY A 666 22.70 15.98 15.64
N PRO A 667 23.88 16.61 15.66
CA PRO A 667 24.03 18.06 15.56
C PRO A 667 23.99 18.59 14.12
N GLN A 668 24.15 17.71 13.11
CA GLN A 668 23.96 18.05 11.71
C GLN A 668 22.52 17.70 11.32
N ASP A 669 21.86 18.60 10.60
CA ASP A 669 20.43 18.60 10.21
C ASP A 669 19.92 17.36 9.43
N PHE A 670 20.63 16.24 9.43
CA PHE A 670 20.39 15.04 8.61
C PHE A 670 19.25 14.14 9.12
N LEU A 671 18.90 14.19 10.40
CA LEU A 671 17.88 13.29 10.99
C LEU A 671 16.70 14.04 11.64
N HIS A 672 16.43 15.25 11.16
CA HIS A 672 15.19 15.96 11.47
C HIS A 672 13.99 15.38 10.68
N PHE A 673 13.61 14.15 11.05
CA PHE A 673 12.42 13.45 10.60
C PHE A 673 11.42 13.23 11.74
#